data_AF-A0A7C0YWX2-F1
#
_entry.id   AF-A0A7C0YWX2-F1
#
_cell.length_a   1.000
_cell.length_b   1.000
_cell.length_c   1.000
_cell.angle_alpha   90.00
_cell.angle_beta   90.00
_cell.angle_gamma   90.00
#
_symmetry.space_group_name_H-M   'P 1'
#
loop_
_entity.id
_entity.type
_entity.pdbx_description
1 polymer ?
#
loop_
_entity_poly.entity_id
_entity_poly.type
_entity_poly.pdbx_seq_one_letter_code
_entity_poly.pdbx_strand_id
1 'polypeptide(L)'
;MEGGLMKRRGFILNSVVLILLIPLLLFVATYEDVSSQIIQAQSERVQVERSFSSTAYLDVDFQRALEIAGKRAIIATVDYVAITANFINSTKVNETIKELILFGNATPLSDYENLPKIMENQSLERWIGFMRERLREQGFYLLPENDTEIIENRTEIIVAPLDSFRVVIKAKIHNITIKDATGKVVYIGSIPKTTNYTYAVVDIRELEDPLFPPMTDGKYHRSIRACQYPFPELIERPLIALDGDGESDRRYITGFYGEDILYNSTHIWSGDSYITNITLGQVPVSPIYFFNDWDRGVLLFRDIFSEGVNWCNFYYTNRFNVTIENEGSADLVDAPVRIEFSKSGLPSEPRIRIYDENCTLVDFWVEKWDQIGNTVNAIIWVKISIPSLSSRTLSIYYDPSADPNWGSPAAIFDFYENFEDGVLDGWYFEGPEWSATDEDSYSGSYSAKSGVVKQNEESCIYKDITVSETSDFSFWWKVSKPTSGSLSFYLNSGVNGTTSSTAWNNQSYVLSPDQYTIKWCFTSTKKNPTSGDAGYIDLIIMKKHLDARLSITVSDTVESMPEYPLHPSNATAYDIQPFISCILDQRYFGIYNGWSLFERLEGSNANHDAYFNLSKQLQEELNIVKNGEYYPIGLVSFMIPDSDWDSKLVDILTAKGVQLTDESSTDYYFLQYYFEEGDKVTGYTVWGVSGYINNFYLDNETAVAIFGKQAACDLLEGYTCS
;
A
#
# COMPACT_ATOMS: atom_id res chain seq x y z
N MET A 1 110.96 24.03 63.70
CA MET A 1 110.48 24.81 62.54
C MET A 1 109.32 24.04 61.86
N GLU A 2 108.31 23.62 62.64
CA GLU A 2 107.26 22.68 62.16
C GLU A 2 105.81 23.13 62.43
N GLY A 3 105.56 24.09 63.33
CA GLY A 3 104.19 24.56 63.65
C GLY A 3 103.53 25.47 62.59
N GLY A 4 104.31 26.05 61.67
CA GLY A 4 103.81 26.94 60.61
C GLY A 4 103.26 26.22 59.37
N LEU A 5 103.67 24.96 59.13
CA LEU A 5 103.28 24.20 57.94
C LEU A 5 101.89 23.54 58.08
N MET A 6 101.47 23.18 59.29
CA MET A 6 100.16 22.54 59.55
C MET A 6 98.97 23.51 59.46
N LYS A 7 99.10 24.77 59.93
CA LYS A 7 98.01 25.77 59.83
C LYS A 7 97.72 26.21 58.39
N ARG A 8 98.73 26.24 57.51
CA ARG A 8 98.53 26.52 56.07
C ARG A 8 97.85 25.36 55.32
N ARG A 9 98.14 24.11 55.68
CA ARG A 9 97.51 22.93 55.06
C ARG A 9 96.02 22.80 55.43
N GLY A 10 95.65 23.07 56.68
CA GLY A 10 94.24 23.08 57.12
C GLY A 10 93.41 24.19 56.46
N PHE A 11 93.98 25.38 56.28
CA PHE A 11 93.32 26.49 55.56
C PHE A 11 93.15 26.17 54.07
N ILE A 12 94.18 25.64 53.40
CA ILE A 12 94.10 25.24 51.99
C ILE A 12 93.08 24.11 51.78
N LEU A 13 93.05 23.10 52.66
CA LEU A 13 92.06 22.01 52.58
C LEU A 13 90.63 22.51 52.79
N ASN A 14 90.36 23.35 53.79
CA ASN A 14 89.03 23.94 53.99
C ASN A 14 88.62 24.87 52.83
N SER A 15 89.55 25.66 52.28
CA SER A 15 89.28 26.50 51.11
C SER A 15 89.02 25.68 49.85
N VAL A 16 89.75 24.58 49.61
CA VAL A 16 89.51 23.66 48.48
C VAL A 16 88.17 22.95 48.64
N VAL A 17 87.83 22.53 49.86
CA VAL A 17 86.51 21.94 50.17
C VAL A 17 85.40 22.96 49.92
N LEU A 18 85.54 24.22 50.35
CA LEU A 18 84.57 25.29 50.06
C LEU A 18 84.47 25.62 48.57
N ILE A 19 85.60 25.67 47.86
CA ILE A 19 85.65 25.92 46.41
C ILE A 19 85.03 24.78 45.62
N LEU A 20 85.05 23.54 46.14
CA LEU A 20 84.35 22.39 45.54
C LEU A 20 82.88 22.30 45.98
N LEU A 21 82.54 22.70 47.21
CA LEU A 21 81.19 22.68 47.75
C LEU A 21 80.28 23.72 47.10
N ILE A 22 80.80 24.91 46.80
CA ILE A 22 79.99 25.98 46.20
C ILE A 22 79.45 25.56 44.80
N PRO A 23 80.28 25.05 43.86
CA PRO A 23 79.81 24.50 42.59
C PRO A 23 78.91 23.29 42.77
N LEU A 24 79.20 22.41 43.74
CA LEU A 24 78.38 21.22 44.00
C LEU A 24 76.97 21.61 44.49
N LEU A 25 76.86 22.58 45.41
CA LEU A 25 75.59 23.09 45.91
C LEU A 25 74.83 23.85 44.81
N LEU A 26 75.53 24.63 43.98
CA LEU A 26 74.92 25.28 42.81
C LEU A 26 74.43 24.24 41.78
N PHE A 27 75.18 23.15 41.58
CA PHE A 27 74.78 22.06 40.70
C PHE A 27 73.55 21.32 41.23
N VAL A 28 73.50 21.03 42.54
CA VAL A 28 72.32 20.41 43.17
C VAL A 28 71.11 21.33 43.10
N ALA A 29 71.26 22.62 43.40
CA ALA A 29 70.17 23.59 43.33
C ALA A 29 69.64 23.78 41.90
N THR A 30 70.52 23.83 40.91
CA THR A 30 70.12 23.90 39.49
C THR A 30 69.50 22.60 39.00
N TYR A 31 70.00 21.44 39.44
CA TYR A 31 69.38 20.15 39.12
C TYR A 31 67.99 20.01 39.74
N GLU A 32 67.80 20.44 40.98
CA GLU A 32 66.50 20.43 41.67
C GLU A 32 65.50 21.36 40.97
N ASP A 33 65.92 22.57 40.60
CA ASP A 33 65.08 23.53 39.86
C ASP A 33 64.71 23.01 38.47
N VAL A 34 65.68 22.52 37.68
CA VAL A 34 65.42 21.95 36.35
C VAL A 34 64.56 20.69 36.44
N SER A 35 64.82 19.81 37.41
CA SER A 35 64.00 18.60 37.62
C SER A 35 62.57 18.96 38.03
N SER A 36 62.39 19.96 38.91
CA SER A 36 61.08 20.47 39.30
C SER A 36 60.32 21.03 38.11
N GLN A 37 60.97 21.87 37.30
CA GLN A 37 60.38 22.43 36.07
C GLN A 37 60.01 21.35 35.06
N ILE A 38 60.84 20.32 34.87
CA ILE A 38 60.54 19.19 33.97
C ILE A 38 59.34 18.40 34.49
N ILE A 39 59.29 18.08 35.79
CA ILE A 39 58.15 17.35 36.39
C ILE A 39 56.86 18.17 36.27
N GLN A 40 56.90 19.48 36.53
CA GLN A 40 55.78 20.38 36.34
C GLN A 40 55.32 20.42 34.88
N ALA A 41 56.24 20.63 33.93
CA ALA A 41 55.91 20.68 32.50
C ALA A 41 55.34 19.35 31.99
N GLN A 42 55.84 18.21 32.46
CA GLN A 42 55.30 16.89 32.13
C GLN A 42 53.91 16.68 32.75
N SER A 43 53.71 17.10 34.00
CA SER A 43 52.41 17.05 34.67
C SER A 43 51.37 17.91 33.95
N GLU A 44 51.73 19.15 33.58
CA GLU A 44 50.89 20.06 32.80
C GLU A 44 50.55 19.47 31.44
N ARG A 45 51.55 18.90 30.74
CA ARG A 45 51.33 18.26 29.44
C ARG A 45 50.38 17.06 29.54
N VAL A 46 50.56 16.19 30.52
CA VAL A 46 49.68 15.04 30.77
C VAL A 46 48.27 15.51 31.10
N GLN A 47 48.12 16.59 31.88
CA GLN A 47 46.82 17.16 32.22
C GLN A 47 46.12 17.76 30.98
N VAL A 48 46.86 18.50 30.14
CA VAL A 48 46.35 19.05 28.88
C VAL A 48 45.95 17.94 27.90
N GLU A 49 46.76 16.90 27.77
CA GLU A 49 46.50 15.77 26.87
C GLU A 49 45.29 14.95 27.32
N ARG A 50 45.11 14.74 28.64
CA ARG A 50 43.88 14.16 29.21
C ARG A 50 42.66 15.02 28.92
N SER A 51 42.71 16.32 29.20
CA SER A 51 41.61 17.26 28.92
C SER A 51 41.25 17.31 27.43
N PHE A 52 42.24 17.30 26.54
CA PHE A 52 42.02 17.28 25.10
C PHE A 52 41.36 15.95 24.69
N SER A 53 41.91 14.81 25.11
CA SER A 53 41.38 13.49 24.78
C SER A 53 39.94 13.30 25.26
N SER A 54 39.62 13.70 26.50
CA SER A 54 38.27 13.57 27.07
C SER A 54 37.21 14.40 26.36
N THR A 55 37.59 15.49 25.68
CA THR A 55 36.64 16.36 24.97
C THR A 55 36.67 16.17 23.46
N ALA A 56 37.71 15.55 22.90
CA ALA A 56 37.85 15.34 21.46
C ALA A 56 36.88 14.30 20.90
N TYR A 57 36.44 13.34 21.72
CA TYR A 57 35.56 12.26 21.30
C TYR A 57 34.06 12.50 21.56
N LEU A 58 33.69 13.59 22.25
CA LEU A 58 32.30 13.87 22.62
C LEU A 58 31.37 13.93 21.39
N ASP A 59 31.82 14.54 20.30
CA ASP A 59 31.01 14.70 19.10
C ASP A 59 30.74 13.34 18.40
N VAL A 60 31.78 12.50 18.29
CA VAL A 60 31.69 11.17 17.68
C VAL A 60 30.87 10.23 18.57
N ASP A 61 31.10 10.28 19.88
CA ASP A 61 30.37 9.45 20.85
C ASP A 61 28.90 9.84 20.91
N PHE A 62 28.58 11.14 20.85
CA PHE A 62 27.21 11.61 20.75
C PHE A 62 26.53 11.13 19.46
N GLN A 63 27.21 11.20 18.32
CA GLN A 63 26.66 10.68 17.06
C GLN A 63 26.37 9.17 17.14
N ARG A 64 27.26 8.39 17.76
CA ARG A 64 27.07 6.95 17.96
C ARG A 64 25.94 6.64 18.94
N ALA A 65 25.85 7.37 20.04
CA ALA A 65 24.76 7.25 21.00
C ALA A 65 23.41 7.55 20.33
N LEU A 66 23.36 8.61 19.51
CA LEU A 66 22.18 8.99 18.74
C LEU A 66 21.78 7.91 17.73
N GLU A 67 22.76 7.34 17.01
CA GLU A 67 22.52 6.25 16.05
C GLU A 67 22.00 4.98 16.74
N ILE A 68 22.57 4.58 17.88
CA ILE A 68 22.18 3.38 18.62
C ILE A 68 20.78 3.55 19.24
N ALA A 69 20.56 4.66 19.95
CA ALA A 69 19.27 4.96 20.56
C ALA A 69 18.18 5.10 19.50
N GLY A 70 18.50 5.76 18.37
CA GLY A 70 17.62 5.91 17.22
C GLY A 70 17.20 4.58 16.59
N LYS A 71 18.16 3.70 16.30
CA LYS A 71 17.87 2.36 15.77
C LYS A 71 16.97 1.56 16.69
N ARG A 72 17.28 1.55 18.00
CA ARG A 72 16.48 0.82 18.99
C ARG A 72 15.09 1.41 19.16
N ALA A 73 14.94 2.73 19.14
CA ALA A 73 13.66 3.39 19.21
C ALA A 73 12.75 3.03 18.02
N ILE A 74 13.29 3.06 16.80
CA ILE A 74 12.54 2.68 15.59
C ILE A 74 12.14 1.19 15.64
N ILE A 75 13.08 0.31 16.01
CA ILE A 75 12.80 -1.13 16.18
C ILE A 75 11.72 -1.34 17.24
N ALA A 76 11.79 -0.63 18.37
CA ALA A 76 10.79 -0.75 19.44
C ALA A 76 9.40 -0.32 18.98
N THR A 77 9.28 0.75 18.17
CA THR A 77 7.99 1.16 17.61
C THR A 77 7.45 0.16 16.59
N VAL A 78 8.30 -0.38 15.71
CA VAL A 78 7.89 -1.39 14.71
C VAL A 78 7.46 -2.68 15.41
N ASP A 79 8.26 -3.15 16.36
CA ASP A 79 8.00 -4.37 17.13
C ASP A 79 6.73 -4.23 17.98
N TYR A 80 6.50 -3.06 18.60
CA TYR A 80 5.25 -2.78 19.31
C TYR A 80 4.03 -2.95 18.40
N VAL A 81 4.01 -2.29 17.24
CA VAL A 81 2.86 -2.35 16.32
C VAL A 81 2.69 -3.77 15.77
N ALA A 82 3.80 -4.42 15.40
CA ALA A 82 3.78 -5.78 14.84
C ALA A 82 3.28 -6.84 15.83
N ILE A 83 3.68 -6.76 17.10
CA ILE A 83 3.33 -7.75 18.12
C ILE A 83 1.97 -7.47 18.76
N THR A 84 1.64 -6.21 19.01
CA THR A 84 0.39 -5.85 19.69
C THR A 84 -0.79 -5.64 18.74
N ALA A 85 -0.53 -5.56 17.43
CA ALA A 85 -1.53 -5.22 16.41
C ALA A 85 -2.24 -3.87 16.67
N ASN A 86 -1.59 -2.94 17.40
CA ASN A 86 -2.13 -1.62 17.69
C ASN A 86 -1.27 -0.52 17.05
N PHE A 87 -1.90 0.39 16.32
CA PHE A 87 -1.25 1.58 15.78
C PHE A 87 -0.95 2.62 16.88
N ILE A 88 0.11 3.41 16.68
CA ILE A 88 0.51 4.51 17.57
C ILE A 88 -0.24 5.78 17.13
N ASN A 89 -1.45 6.00 17.65
CA ASN A 89 -2.31 7.12 17.25
C ASN A 89 -2.58 8.15 18.36
N SER A 90 -2.13 7.91 19.59
CA SER A 90 -2.31 8.83 20.72
C SER A 90 -1.40 10.06 20.65
N THR A 91 -0.24 9.91 19.99
CA THR A 91 0.71 10.97 19.68
C THR A 91 1.34 10.69 18.32
N LYS A 92 1.92 11.71 17.70
CA LYS A 92 2.69 11.53 16.46
C LYS A 92 3.87 10.60 16.71
N VAL A 93 4.13 9.69 15.77
CA VAL A 93 5.20 8.68 15.91
C VAL A 93 6.59 9.33 16.00
N ASN A 94 6.81 10.47 15.34
CA ASN A 94 8.07 11.17 15.45
C ASN A 94 8.38 11.65 16.88
N GLU A 95 7.36 12.06 17.65
CA GLU A 95 7.50 12.43 19.06
C GLU A 95 7.69 11.19 19.94
N THR A 96 7.00 10.09 19.64
CA THR A 96 7.19 8.80 20.33
C THR A 96 8.63 8.28 20.19
N ILE A 97 9.16 8.26 18.96
CA ILE A 97 10.56 7.86 18.70
C ILE A 97 11.53 8.81 19.41
N LYS A 98 11.23 10.10 19.43
CA LYS A 98 12.02 11.09 20.17
C LYS A 98 12.05 10.83 21.68
N GLU A 99 10.91 10.54 22.31
CA GLU A 99 10.84 10.16 23.74
C GLU A 99 11.70 8.92 24.02
N LEU A 100 11.59 7.89 23.17
CA LEU A 100 12.41 6.68 23.26
C LEU A 100 13.91 6.99 23.15
N ILE A 101 14.32 7.85 22.22
CA ILE A 101 15.74 8.24 22.08
C ILE A 101 16.23 8.96 23.33
N LEU A 102 15.43 9.88 23.88
CA LEU A 102 15.81 10.69 25.03
C LEU A 102 15.88 9.86 26.31
N PHE A 103 14.83 9.08 26.61
CA PHE A 103 14.62 8.46 27.92
C PHE A 103 14.69 6.93 27.90
N GLY A 104 14.54 6.29 26.75
CA GLY A 104 14.40 4.82 26.66
C GLY A 104 13.00 4.32 27.00
N ASN A 105 12.04 5.23 27.20
CA ASN A 105 10.63 4.93 27.42
C ASN A 105 9.78 6.03 26.74
N ALA A 106 8.54 5.69 26.35
CA ALA A 106 7.60 6.63 25.74
C ALA A 106 6.18 6.31 26.18
N THR A 107 5.34 7.34 26.29
CA THR A 107 3.98 7.20 26.83
C THR A 107 3.12 6.16 26.09
N PRO A 108 3.10 6.11 24.73
CA PRO A 108 2.29 5.12 24.02
C PRO A 108 2.75 3.67 24.20
N LEU A 109 3.99 3.45 24.62
CA LEU A 109 4.61 2.11 24.77
C LEU A 109 4.85 1.76 26.25
N SER A 110 4.30 2.52 27.21
CA SER A 110 4.63 2.36 28.64
C SER A 110 4.35 0.98 29.19
N ASP A 111 3.33 0.32 28.66
CA ASP A 111 2.86 -1.01 29.09
C ASP A 111 3.45 -2.13 28.22
N TYR A 112 4.34 -1.82 27.28
CA TYR A 112 4.91 -2.81 26.37
C TYR A 112 6.03 -3.61 27.02
N GLU A 113 5.76 -4.89 27.32
CA GLU A 113 6.67 -5.76 28.08
C GLU A 113 8.06 -5.96 27.45
N ASN A 114 8.17 -5.92 26.12
CA ASN A 114 9.45 -6.10 25.43
C ASN A 114 10.24 -4.79 25.31
N LEU A 115 9.66 -3.63 25.59
CA LEU A 115 10.32 -2.34 25.46
C LEU A 115 11.68 -2.29 26.19
N PRO A 116 11.81 -2.72 27.47
CA PRO A 116 13.10 -2.70 28.17
C PRO A 116 14.14 -3.63 27.54
N LYS A 117 13.70 -4.74 26.92
CA LYS A 117 14.58 -5.71 26.24
C LYS A 117 15.08 -5.18 24.89
N ILE A 118 14.30 -4.35 24.21
CA ILE A 118 14.68 -3.77 22.92
C ILE A 118 15.56 -2.54 23.15
N MET A 119 15.21 -1.69 24.12
CA MET A 119 15.99 -0.50 24.43
C MET A 119 17.29 -0.84 25.16
N GLU A 120 17.35 -1.88 25.99
CA GLU A 120 18.54 -2.32 26.76
C GLU A 120 19.32 -1.16 27.43
N ASN A 121 18.59 -0.20 28.01
CA ASN A 121 19.15 1.02 28.60
C ASN A 121 20.02 1.84 27.62
N GLN A 122 19.71 1.83 26.33
CA GLN A 122 20.35 2.67 25.32
C GLN A 122 19.47 3.89 25.04
N SER A 123 19.65 4.94 25.83
CA SER A 123 19.02 6.26 25.66
C SER A 123 20.05 7.37 25.82
N LEU A 124 19.74 8.58 25.37
CA LEU A 124 20.61 9.73 25.57
C LEU A 124 20.77 10.05 27.06
N GLU A 125 19.72 9.94 27.87
CA GLU A 125 19.82 10.10 29.32
C GLU A 125 20.83 9.12 29.92
N ARG A 126 20.76 7.84 29.54
CA ARG A 126 21.69 6.84 30.05
C ARG A 126 23.12 7.06 29.55
N TRP A 127 23.28 7.47 28.30
CA TRP A 127 24.58 7.82 27.73
C TRP A 127 25.23 9.00 28.47
N ILE A 128 24.47 10.07 28.77
CA ILE A 128 24.98 11.19 29.58
C ILE A 128 25.39 10.72 30.97
N GLY A 129 24.59 9.85 31.60
CA GLY A 129 24.95 9.24 32.88
C GLY A 129 26.29 8.50 32.84
N PHE A 130 26.51 7.66 31.83
CA PHE A 130 27.80 6.97 31.64
C PHE A 130 28.95 7.94 31.33
N MET A 131 28.71 8.96 30.51
CA MET A 131 29.69 9.99 30.22
C MET A 131 30.10 10.72 31.50
N ARG A 132 29.13 11.08 32.35
CA ARG A 132 29.36 11.73 33.65
C ARG A 132 30.18 10.85 34.57
N GLU A 133 29.83 9.57 34.68
CA GLU A 133 30.62 8.60 35.47
C GLU A 133 32.07 8.54 34.97
N ARG A 134 32.26 8.44 33.66
CA ARG A 134 33.59 8.37 33.04
C ARG A 134 34.42 9.65 33.19
N LEU A 135 33.78 10.81 33.05
CA LEU A 135 34.41 12.10 33.30
C LEU A 135 34.83 12.21 34.76
N ARG A 136 33.98 11.77 35.71
CA ARG A 136 34.28 11.79 37.15
C ARG A 136 35.47 10.90 37.51
N GLU A 137 35.59 9.71 36.92
CA GLU A 137 36.76 8.84 37.07
C GLU A 137 38.07 9.51 36.61
N GLN A 138 37.97 10.42 35.64
CA GLN A 138 39.10 11.17 35.10
C GLN A 138 39.37 12.48 35.84
N GLY A 139 38.58 12.80 36.88
CA GLY A 139 38.71 14.04 37.66
C GLY A 139 38.01 15.24 37.02
N PHE A 140 37.06 15.01 36.11
CA PHE A 140 36.24 16.03 35.46
C PHE A 140 34.76 15.96 35.91
N TYR A 141 34.08 17.09 35.90
CA TYR A 141 32.70 17.26 36.34
C TYR A 141 31.87 17.90 35.24
N LEU A 142 30.82 17.20 34.80
CA LEU A 142 29.86 17.67 33.81
C LEU A 142 28.79 18.54 34.49
N LEU A 143 28.48 19.71 33.92
CA LEU A 143 27.45 20.63 34.41
C LEU A 143 26.44 20.92 33.29
N PRO A 144 25.13 20.97 33.61
CA PRO A 144 24.49 20.75 34.93
C PRO A 144 24.71 19.38 35.56
N GLU A 145 24.55 19.27 36.87
CA GLU A 145 24.72 18.00 37.59
C GLU A 145 23.55 17.04 37.38
N ASN A 146 22.38 17.55 36.99
CA ASN A 146 21.20 16.77 36.70
C ASN A 146 21.16 16.38 35.22
N ASP A 147 21.17 15.08 34.93
CA ASP A 147 21.13 14.53 33.57
C ASP A 147 19.79 14.82 32.89
N THR A 148 18.68 14.69 33.62
CA THR A 148 17.34 14.99 33.12
C THR A 148 17.20 16.47 32.75
N GLU A 149 17.85 17.40 33.47
CA GLU A 149 17.90 18.82 33.07
C GLU A 149 18.60 19.01 31.71
N ILE A 150 19.67 18.24 31.45
CA ILE A 150 20.36 18.31 30.16
C ILE A 150 19.46 17.78 29.05
N ILE A 151 18.77 16.67 29.30
CA ILE A 151 17.90 16.03 28.31
C ILE A 151 16.67 16.91 28.01
N GLU A 152 15.91 17.34 29.02
CA GLU A 152 14.65 18.06 28.82
C GLU A 152 14.85 19.51 28.38
N ASN A 153 15.84 20.22 28.94
CA ASN A 153 15.95 21.67 28.77
C ASN A 153 17.11 22.11 27.87
N ARG A 154 18.05 21.21 27.55
CA ARG A 154 19.24 21.55 26.77
C ARG A 154 19.42 20.71 25.52
N THR A 155 18.66 19.64 25.33
CA THR A 155 18.77 18.78 24.14
C THR A 155 17.66 19.12 23.16
N GLU A 156 18.05 19.62 21.99
CA GLU A 156 17.17 19.75 20.84
C GLU A 156 17.30 18.47 20.01
N ILE A 157 16.16 17.87 19.65
CA ILE A 157 16.10 16.67 18.82
C ILE A 157 14.90 16.74 17.89
N ILE A 158 15.13 16.38 16.63
CA ILE A 158 14.14 16.28 15.57
C ILE A 158 14.29 14.90 14.95
N VAL A 159 13.16 14.20 14.79
CA VAL A 159 13.06 12.90 14.15
C VAL A 159 12.11 13.03 12.97
N ALA A 160 12.52 12.53 11.80
CA ALA A 160 11.71 12.60 10.58
C ALA A 160 12.08 11.51 9.59
N PRO A 161 11.17 11.11 8.67
CA PRO A 161 11.57 10.38 7.47
C PRO A 161 12.52 11.25 6.65
N LEU A 162 13.70 10.74 6.33
CA LEU A 162 14.64 11.41 5.42
C LEU A 162 14.21 11.18 3.96
N ASP A 163 13.83 9.94 3.67
CA ASP A 163 13.22 9.46 2.44
C ASP A 163 12.44 8.17 2.76
N SER A 164 11.89 7.51 1.74
CA SER A 164 11.10 6.28 1.89
C SER A 164 11.79 5.16 2.66
N PHE A 165 13.12 5.09 2.66
CA PHE A 165 13.88 3.96 3.24
C PHE A 165 14.80 4.37 4.39
N ARG A 166 14.78 5.64 4.80
CA ARG A 166 15.68 6.16 5.84
C ARG A 166 14.98 7.14 6.76
N VAL A 167 15.26 7.03 8.04
CA VAL A 167 14.85 7.99 9.07
C VAL A 167 16.07 8.81 9.49
N VAL A 168 15.92 10.13 9.58
CA VAL A 168 16.96 11.04 10.07
C VAL A 168 16.62 11.51 11.48
N ILE A 169 17.65 11.56 12.31
CA ILE A 169 17.61 12.10 13.65
C ILE A 169 18.64 13.23 13.70
N LYS A 170 18.15 14.45 13.88
CA LYS A 170 18.96 15.67 14.04
C LYS A 170 18.95 16.05 15.51
N ALA A 171 20.12 16.17 16.13
CA ALA A 171 20.20 16.50 17.55
C ALA A 171 21.36 17.43 17.91
N LYS A 172 21.18 18.19 18.99
CA LYS A 172 22.19 19.07 19.57
C LYS A 172 21.93 19.29 21.06
N ILE A 173 22.98 19.20 21.86
CA ILE A 173 22.94 19.51 23.30
C ILE A 173 23.58 20.87 23.51
N HIS A 174 22.86 21.82 24.09
CA HIS A 174 23.32 23.18 24.32
C HIS A 174 23.91 23.37 25.72
N ASN A 175 24.78 24.37 25.85
CA ASN A 175 25.20 24.93 27.14
C ASN A 175 25.76 23.90 28.14
N ILE A 176 26.64 23.01 27.69
CA ILE A 176 27.35 22.08 28.57
C ILE A 176 28.64 22.72 29.08
N THR A 177 28.98 22.48 30.35
CA THR A 177 30.26 22.89 30.93
C THR A 177 30.95 21.69 31.57
N ILE A 178 32.24 21.49 31.29
CA ILE A 178 33.07 20.49 31.96
C ILE A 178 34.15 21.22 32.75
N LYS A 179 34.24 20.92 34.04
CA LYS A 179 35.26 21.45 34.95
C LYS A 179 36.21 20.37 35.42
N ASP A 180 37.44 20.70 35.75
CA ASP A 180 38.34 19.79 36.47
C ASP A 180 38.10 19.83 37.99
N ALA A 181 38.81 18.98 38.73
CA ALA A 181 38.74 18.92 40.20
C ALA A 181 39.15 20.20 40.93
N THR A 182 39.80 21.16 40.24
CA THR A 182 40.13 22.47 40.81
C THR A 182 39.06 23.53 40.54
N GLY A 183 38.01 23.17 39.77
CA GLY A 183 36.94 24.07 39.35
C GLY A 183 37.24 24.86 38.07
N LYS A 184 38.39 24.62 37.42
CA LYS A 184 38.76 25.26 36.16
C LYS A 184 37.89 24.71 35.03
N VAL A 185 37.37 25.61 34.19
CA VAL A 185 36.58 25.22 33.01
C VAL A 185 37.51 24.66 31.94
N VAL A 186 37.28 23.41 31.57
CA VAL A 186 38.01 22.67 30.53
C VAL A 186 37.27 22.74 29.20
N TYR A 187 35.95 22.82 29.26
CA TYR A 187 35.10 22.92 28.09
C TYR A 187 33.80 23.66 28.43
N ILE A 188 33.35 24.50 27.53
CA ILE A 188 32.06 25.19 27.60
C ILE A 188 31.52 25.32 26.16
N GLY A 189 30.30 24.86 25.91
CA GLY A 189 29.72 24.91 24.57
C GLY A 189 28.60 23.90 24.35
N SER A 190 28.32 23.62 23.08
CA SER A 190 27.34 22.59 22.67
C SER A 190 28.00 21.29 22.26
N ILE A 191 27.27 20.18 22.34
CA ILE A 191 27.64 18.89 21.74
C ILE A 191 26.70 18.67 20.54
N PRO A 192 27.20 18.63 19.29
CA PRO A 192 28.61 18.71 18.91
C PRO A 192 29.19 20.11 19.10
N LYS A 193 30.53 20.21 19.19
CA LYS A 193 31.26 21.48 19.39
C LYS A 193 31.01 22.50 18.28
N THR A 194 30.60 22.04 17.10
CA THR A 194 30.32 22.88 15.94
C THR A 194 29.05 23.71 16.10
N THR A 195 28.91 24.77 15.29
CA THR A 195 27.63 25.48 15.15
C THR A 195 26.53 24.59 14.58
N ASN A 196 26.88 23.54 13.86
CA ASN A 196 25.95 22.63 13.21
C ASN A 196 25.40 21.59 14.19
N TYR A 197 24.37 20.87 13.75
CA TYR A 197 23.76 19.75 14.45
C TYR A 197 24.51 18.44 14.13
N THR A 198 24.33 17.44 14.98
CA THR A 198 24.71 16.06 14.67
C THR A 198 23.53 15.35 14.02
N TYR A 199 23.81 14.55 12.99
CA TYR A 199 22.82 13.75 12.29
C TYR A 199 23.16 12.27 12.45
N ALA A 200 22.14 11.46 12.73
CA ALA A 200 22.15 10.02 12.59
C ALA A 200 21.10 9.63 11.56
N VAL A 201 21.47 8.77 10.61
CA VAL A 201 20.56 8.26 9.59
C VAL A 201 20.41 6.76 9.81
N VAL A 202 19.16 6.33 9.97
CA VAL A 202 18.81 4.94 10.21
C VAL A 202 18.14 4.39 8.97
N ASP A 203 18.69 3.29 8.46
CA ASP A 203 18.10 2.52 7.37
C ASP A 203 17.01 1.61 7.93
N ILE A 204 15.84 1.62 7.29
CA ILE A 204 14.68 0.83 7.72
C ILE A 204 14.45 -0.41 6.84
N ARG A 205 15.32 -0.64 5.85
CA ARG A 205 15.26 -1.87 5.04
C ARG A 205 15.53 -3.09 5.91
N GLU A 206 14.87 -4.19 5.56
CA GLU A 206 14.80 -5.44 6.31
C GLU A 206 14.08 -5.36 7.66
N LEU A 207 13.55 -4.19 8.06
CA LEU A 207 12.58 -4.13 9.16
C LEU A 207 11.23 -4.67 8.70
N GLU A 208 10.45 -5.15 9.65
CA GLU A 208 9.06 -5.52 9.40
C GLU A 208 8.23 -4.28 9.03
N ASP A 209 7.32 -4.44 8.09
CA ASP A 209 6.37 -3.39 7.73
C ASP A 209 5.22 -3.39 8.76
N PRO A 210 5.07 -2.32 9.55
CA PRO A 210 4.11 -2.27 10.65
C PRO A 210 2.66 -2.14 10.19
N LEU A 211 2.40 -1.98 8.89
CA LEU A 211 1.04 -1.87 8.37
C LEU A 211 0.28 -3.21 8.39
N PHE A 212 0.96 -4.29 8.01
CA PHE A 212 0.32 -5.59 7.77
C PHE A 212 -0.19 -6.28 9.05
N PRO A 213 0.56 -6.31 10.17
CA PRO A 213 0.12 -7.08 11.33
C PRO A 213 -1.18 -6.56 11.96
N PRO A 214 -1.36 -5.25 12.22
CA PRO A 214 -2.63 -4.72 12.72
C PRO A 214 -3.81 -5.00 11.78
N MET A 215 -3.62 -4.80 10.47
CA MET A 215 -4.70 -4.96 9.49
C MET A 215 -5.09 -6.42 9.27
N THR A 216 -4.19 -7.37 9.52
CA THR A 216 -4.44 -8.80 9.22
C THR A 216 -4.57 -9.67 10.47
N ASP A 217 -4.80 -9.08 11.64
CA ASP A 217 -4.80 -9.77 12.94
C ASP A 217 -3.53 -10.61 13.17
N GLY A 218 -2.37 -10.11 12.70
CA GLY A 218 -1.08 -10.81 12.78
C GLY A 218 -0.98 -12.06 11.91
N LYS A 219 -1.85 -12.24 10.91
CA LYS A 219 -1.78 -13.39 9.99
C LYS A 219 -0.80 -13.16 8.87
N TYR A 220 -0.55 -11.91 8.48
CA TYR A 220 0.33 -11.54 7.39
C TYR A 220 1.44 -10.59 7.86
N HIS A 221 2.66 -10.83 7.37
CA HIS A 221 3.86 -10.08 7.75
C HIS A 221 4.74 -9.91 6.52
N ARG A 222 5.43 -8.78 6.43
CA ARG A 222 6.33 -8.45 5.33
C ARG A 222 7.51 -7.67 5.84
N SER A 223 8.65 -7.81 5.16
CA SER A 223 9.85 -7.00 5.43
C SER A 223 9.99 -5.93 4.35
N ILE A 224 10.38 -4.73 4.75
CA ILE A 224 10.59 -3.59 3.86
C ILE A 224 11.84 -3.85 3.01
N ARG A 225 11.64 -4.02 1.71
CA ARG A 225 12.72 -4.28 0.75
C ARG A 225 12.59 -3.37 -0.45
N ALA A 226 13.59 -2.53 -0.69
CA ALA A 226 13.57 -1.62 -1.82
C ALA A 226 13.60 -2.38 -3.16
N CYS A 227 12.80 -1.91 -4.13
CA CYS A 227 12.92 -2.31 -5.52
C CYS A 227 14.29 -1.88 -6.09
N GLN A 228 14.72 -2.52 -7.17
CA GLN A 228 15.90 -2.07 -7.93
C GLN A 228 15.72 -0.63 -8.48
N TYR A 229 14.47 -0.21 -8.66
CA TYR A 229 14.03 1.12 -9.07
C TYR A 229 13.30 1.80 -7.90
N PRO A 230 14.00 2.14 -6.80
CA PRO A 230 13.37 2.51 -5.53
C PRO A 230 12.67 3.87 -5.56
N PHE A 231 12.93 4.73 -6.54
CA PHE A 231 12.42 6.09 -6.60
C PHE A 231 11.99 6.44 -8.04
N PRO A 232 10.88 5.87 -8.53
CA PRO A 232 10.47 5.99 -9.94
C PRO A 232 10.16 7.42 -10.39
N GLU A 233 9.68 8.27 -9.48
CA GLU A 233 9.35 9.66 -9.78
C GLU A 233 10.59 10.57 -9.92
N LEU A 234 11.73 10.16 -9.32
CA LEU A 234 12.92 11.01 -9.18
C LEU A 234 14.16 10.48 -9.92
N ILE A 235 14.30 9.16 -10.04
CA ILE A 235 15.54 8.53 -10.53
C ILE A 235 15.31 7.81 -11.85
N GLU A 236 14.58 6.71 -11.81
CA GLU A 236 14.42 5.81 -12.93
C GLU A 236 13.20 4.93 -12.70
N ARG A 237 12.43 4.72 -13.75
CA ARG A 237 11.18 3.96 -13.72
C ARG A 237 11.46 2.48 -13.99
N PRO A 238 10.65 1.57 -13.43
CA PRO A 238 10.82 0.14 -13.60
C PRO A 238 10.27 -0.37 -14.95
N LEU A 239 10.51 0.37 -16.04
CA LEU A 239 10.14 -0.01 -17.39
C LEU A 239 11.05 0.66 -18.40
N ILE A 240 11.12 0.06 -19.59
CA ILE A 240 11.75 0.66 -20.77
C ILE A 240 10.65 0.93 -21.78
N ALA A 241 10.72 2.08 -22.46
CA ALA A 241 9.80 2.47 -23.52
C ALA A 241 10.59 2.93 -24.75
N LEU A 242 10.48 2.21 -25.86
CA LEU A 242 11.09 2.55 -27.13
C LEU A 242 10.02 2.97 -28.14
N ASP A 243 10.09 4.21 -28.60
CA ASP A 243 9.14 4.76 -29.57
C ASP A 243 9.60 4.45 -31.01
N GLY A 244 8.68 4.33 -31.94
CA GLY A 244 9.01 4.11 -33.35
C GLY A 244 7.80 4.22 -34.27
N ASP A 245 8.02 3.92 -35.54
CA ASP A 245 6.98 3.82 -36.56
C ASP A 245 6.48 2.38 -36.60
N GLY A 246 5.23 2.18 -36.19
CA GLY A 246 4.60 0.87 -36.11
C GLY A 246 3.52 0.65 -37.16
N GLU A 247 3.26 -0.62 -37.40
CA GLU A 247 2.27 -1.14 -38.32
C GLU A 247 1.66 -2.40 -37.69
N SER A 248 0.35 -2.38 -37.42
CA SER A 248 -0.36 -3.47 -36.74
C SER A 248 -1.87 -3.42 -37.00
N ASP A 249 -2.52 -4.57 -36.99
CA ASP A 249 -3.99 -4.73 -36.96
C ASP A 249 -4.56 -4.72 -35.53
N ARG A 250 -3.70 -4.77 -34.52
CA ARG A 250 -4.03 -4.72 -33.08
C ARG A 250 -3.38 -3.53 -32.40
N ARG A 251 -4.13 -2.85 -31.53
CA ARG A 251 -3.62 -1.73 -30.72
C ARG A 251 -2.58 -2.16 -29.69
N TYR A 252 -2.81 -3.30 -29.04
CA TYR A 252 -1.92 -3.86 -28.03
C TYR A 252 -1.55 -5.28 -28.41
N ILE A 253 -0.27 -5.61 -28.25
CA ILE A 253 0.25 -6.99 -28.29
C ILE A 253 1.06 -7.18 -27.02
N THR A 254 0.73 -8.22 -26.25
CA THR A 254 1.45 -8.60 -25.03
C THR A 254 2.10 -9.96 -25.25
N GLY A 255 3.23 -10.20 -24.61
CA GLY A 255 3.93 -11.48 -24.72
C GLY A 255 5.36 -11.40 -24.19
N PHE A 256 6.12 -12.48 -24.36
CA PHE A 256 7.53 -12.51 -23.99
C PHE A 256 8.43 -12.11 -25.16
N TYR A 257 9.40 -11.25 -24.91
CA TYR A 257 10.45 -10.96 -25.89
C TYR A 257 11.26 -12.23 -26.18
N GLY A 258 11.59 -12.46 -27.46
CA GLY A 258 12.29 -13.67 -27.92
C GLY A 258 11.39 -14.91 -28.13
N GLU A 259 10.13 -14.86 -27.71
CA GLU A 259 9.14 -15.94 -27.94
C GLU A 259 7.94 -15.42 -28.76
N ASP A 260 7.11 -14.56 -28.15
CA ASP A 260 5.94 -13.97 -28.80
C ASP A 260 6.32 -12.70 -29.57
N ILE A 261 7.19 -11.88 -28.96
CA ILE A 261 7.66 -10.60 -29.51
C ILE A 261 9.12 -10.75 -29.91
N LEU A 262 9.40 -10.75 -31.20
CA LEU A 262 10.75 -10.88 -31.73
C LEU A 262 11.36 -9.49 -31.98
N TYR A 263 12.68 -9.38 -31.88
CA TYR A 263 13.38 -8.13 -32.11
C TYR A 263 14.77 -8.36 -32.69
N ASN A 264 15.29 -7.37 -33.39
CA ASN A 264 16.64 -7.35 -33.92
C ASN A 264 17.23 -5.94 -33.83
N SER A 265 18.33 -5.68 -34.53
CA SER A 265 19.00 -4.39 -34.45
C SER A 265 18.17 -3.18 -34.91
N THR A 266 17.11 -3.39 -35.68
CA THR A 266 16.34 -2.32 -36.35
C THR A 266 14.81 -2.46 -36.26
N HIS A 267 14.29 -3.65 -35.92
CA HIS A 267 12.86 -3.96 -35.90
C HIS A 267 12.46 -4.67 -34.60
N ILE A 268 11.21 -4.50 -34.20
CA ILE A 268 10.50 -5.30 -33.20
C ILE A 268 9.21 -5.78 -33.86
N TRP A 269 8.82 -7.05 -33.74
CA TRP A 269 7.64 -7.57 -34.43
C TRP A 269 6.99 -8.75 -33.69
N SER A 270 5.72 -8.98 -33.97
CA SER A 270 4.95 -10.13 -33.51
C SER A 270 3.94 -10.49 -34.59
N GLY A 271 4.07 -11.69 -35.18
CA GLY A 271 3.30 -12.03 -36.38
C GLY A 271 3.59 -11.06 -37.52
N ASP A 272 2.53 -10.45 -38.08
CA ASP A 272 2.63 -9.46 -39.15
C ASP A 272 2.78 -8.01 -38.63
N SER A 273 2.61 -7.78 -37.32
CA SER A 273 2.74 -6.46 -36.71
C SER A 273 4.20 -6.13 -36.41
N TYR A 274 4.67 -4.91 -36.71
CA TYR A 274 6.07 -4.53 -36.54
C TYR A 274 6.28 -3.05 -36.19
N ILE A 275 7.41 -2.73 -35.56
CA ILE A 275 7.87 -1.38 -35.20
C ILE A 275 9.28 -1.17 -35.76
N THR A 276 9.50 -0.01 -36.39
CA THR A 276 10.75 0.43 -37.00
C THR A 276 11.12 1.86 -36.56
N ASN A 277 12.23 2.40 -37.07
CA ASN A 277 12.69 3.76 -36.74
C ASN A 277 12.75 4.02 -35.24
N ILE A 278 13.33 3.06 -34.52
CA ILE A 278 13.22 2.94 -33.07
C ILE A 278 14.09 4.00 -32.39
N THR A 279 13.50 4.71 -31.44
CA THR A 279 14.10 5.79 -30.69
C THR A 279 13.85 5.67 -29.19
N LEU A 280 14.77 6.20 -28.40
CA LEU A 280 14.58 6.47 -26.97
C LEU A 280 14.75 7.97 -26.77
N GLY A 281 13.67 8.67 -26.42
CA GLY A 281 13.69 10.13 -26.29
C GLY A 281 14.15 10.84 -27.57
N GLN A 282 13.62 10.42 -28.73
CA GLN A 282 13.97 10.91 -30.08
C GLN A 282 15.39 10.58 -30.56
N VAL A 283 16.19 9.86 -29.77
CA VAL A 283 17.51 9.39 -30.18
C VAL A 283 17.37 8.01 -30.81
N PRO A 284 17.81 7.78 -32.07
CA PRO A 284 17.78 6.45 -32.68
C PRO A 284 18.61 5.44 -31.88
N VAL A 285 17.99 4.30 -31.57
CA VAL A 285 18.61 3.24 -30.78
C VAL A 285 18.35 1.87 -31.41
N SER A 286 19.12 0.87 -30.96
CA SER A 286 18.96 -0.52 -31.40
C SER A 286 18.31 -1.35 -30.29
N PRO A 287 17.16 -2.02 -30.53
CA PRO A 287 16.41 -2.76 -29.50
C PRO A 287 17.23 -3.78 -28.72
N ILE A 288 18.21 -4.41 -29.38
CA ILE A 288 19.07 -5.45 -28.79
C ILE A 288 19.88 -5.01 -27.57
N TYR A 289 19.97 -3.71 -27.30
CA TYR A 289 20.66 -3.17 -26.12
C TYR A 289 19.71 -2.85 -24.96
N PHE A 290 18.40 -2.98 -25.17
CA PHE A 290 17.37 -2.52 -24.24
C PHE A 290 16.41 -3.64 -23.84
N PHE A 291 16.17 -4.62 -24.71
CA PHE A 291 15.32 -5.76 -24.40
C PHE A 291 16.14 -7.05 -24.27
N ASN A 292 15.69 -7.94 -23.40
CA ASN A 292 16.23 -9.29 -23.29
C ASN A 292 15.16 -10.33 -23.58
N ASP A 293 15.59 -11.51 -24.03
CA ASP A 293 14.68 -12.64 -24.19
C ASP A 293 14.07 -13.02 -22.84
N TRP A 294 12.80 -13.42 -22.85
CA TRP A 294 11.96 -13.75 -21.70
C TRP A 294 11.49 -12.57 -20.85
N ASP A 295 11.86 -11.33 -21.20
CA ASP A 295 11.26 -10.16 -20.57
C ASP A 295 9.81 -9.98 -21.07
N ARG A 296 8.91 -9.58 -20.17
CA ARG A 296 7.51 -9.30 -20.50
C ARG A 296 7.39 -7.99 -21.29
N GLY A 297 6.86 -8.07 -22.50
CA GLY A 297 6.69 -6.96 -23.42
C GLY A 297 5.25 -6.55 -23.68
N VAL A 298 5.08 -5.27 -24.02
CA VAL A 298 3.83 -4.71 -24.55
C VAL A 298 4.15 -3.84 -25.77
N LEU A 299 3.63 -4.19 -26.93
CA LEU A 299 3.66 -3.33 -28.11
C LEU A 299 2.36 -2.54 -28.18
N LEU A 300 2.46 -1.22 -28.13
CA LEU A 300 1.36 -0.30 -28.34
C LEU A 300 1.49 0.37 -29.71
N PHE A 301 0.43 0.35 -30.49
CA PHE A 301 0.31 1.05 -31.77
C PHE A 301 -0.74 2.16 -31.65
N ARG A 302 -0.32 3.43 -31.68
CA ARG A 302 -1.22 4.61 -31.60
C ARG A 302 -1.66 5.04 -32.99
N ASP A 303 -2.80 5.72 -33.07
CA ASP A 303 -3.29 6.32 -34.32
C ASP A 303 -3.43 5.33 -35.49
N ILE A 304 -3.77 4.09 -35.18
CA ILE A 304 -3.99 3.01 -36.16
C ILE A 304 -5.20 3.26 -37.09
N PHE A 305 -5.95 4.38 -36.92
CA PHE A 305 -7.12 4.71 -37.75
C PHE A 305 -7.22 6.21 -38.12
N SER A 306 -7.82 6.48 -39.28
CA SER A 306 -8.13 7.84 -39.78
C SER A 306 -9.26 8.52 -39.00
N GLU A 307 -9.31 9.86 -39.03
CA GLU A 307 -10.42 10.66 -38.51
C GLU A 307 -11.80 10.10 -38.93
N GLY A 308 -12.70 9.88 -37.96
CA GLY A 308 -14.10 9.51 -38.20
C GLY A 308 -14.48 8.05 -37.89
N VAL A 309 -13.54 7.18 -37.50
CA VAL A 309 -13.85 5.83 -36.99
C VAL A 309 -14.10 5.89 -35.48
N ASN A 310 -15.37 5.79 -35.06
CA ASN A 310 -15.75 5.69 -33.64
C ASN A 310 -15.78 4.20 -33.23
N TRP A 311 -14.64 3.62 -32.84
CA TRP A 311 -14.49 2.25 -32.28
C TRP A 311 -13.75 2.34 -30.94
N CYS A 312 -14.39 1.92 -29.85
CA CYS A 312 -13.97 2.22 -28.49
C CYS A 312 -13.01 1.20 -27.89
N ASN A 313 -13.09 -0.06 -28.32
CA ASN A 313 -12.21 -1.12 -27.82
C ASN A 313 -11.77 -2.07 -28.94
N PHE A 314 -10.47 -2.07 -29.20
CA PHE A 314 -9.82 -2.79 -30.30
C PHE A 314 -9.32 -4.18 -29.89
N TYR A 315 -9.54 -4.60 -28.65
CA TYR A 315 -9.38 -6.00 -28.25
C TYR A 315 -10.52 -6.86 -28.78
N TYR A 316 -11.64 -6.23 -29.15
CA TYR A 316 -12.82 -6.91 -29.62
C TYR A 316 -13.02 -6.71 -31.11
N THR A 317 -13.09 -7.81 -31.85
CA THR A 317 -13.21 -7.82 -33.31
C THR A 317 -14.60 -7.49 -33.83
N ASN A 318 -15.63 -7.51 -32.98
CA ASN A 318 -17.00 -7.26 -33.40
C ASN A 318 -17.74 -6.42 -32.37
N ARG A 319 -18.76 -5.68 -32.81
CA ARG A 319 -19.72 -5.02 -31.93
C ARG A 319 -21.11 -5.03 -32.52
N PHE A 320 -22.09 -4.81 -31.67
CA PHE A 320 -23.44 -4.44 -32.08
C PHE A 320 -24.00 -3.39 -31.13
N ASN A 321 -24.89 -2.56 -31.65
CA ASN A 321 -25.44 -1.45 -30.87
C ASN A 321 -26.76 -1.84 -30.21
N VAL A 322 -26.98 -1.28 -29.01
CA VAL A 322 -28.23 -1.33 -28.28
C VAL A 322 -28.65 0.10 -27.99
N THR A 323 -29.80 0.51 -28.53
CA THR A 323 -30.37 1.83 -28.24
C THR A 323 -31.42 1.68 -27.15
N ILE A 324 -31.28 2.48 -26.09
CA ILE A 324 -32.22 2.55 -24.97
C ILE A 324 -32.87 3.92 -25.03
N GLU A 325 -34.17 3.96 -25.23
CA GLU A 325 -34.97 5.18 -25.28
C GLU A 325 -35.78 5.33 -23.99
N ASN A 326 -35.58 6.46 -23.30
CA ASN A 326 -36.40 6.88 -22.17
C ASN A 326 -37.64 7.62 -22.69
N GLU A 327 -38.77 6.90 -22.77
CA GLU A 327 -40.07 7.48 -23.15
C GLU A 327 -40.75 8.21 -21.96
N GLY A 328 -40.12 8.18 -20.78
CA GLY A 328 -40.59 8.83 -19.57
C GLY A 328 -40.37 10.35 -19.56
N SER A 329 -41.18 11.04 -18.76
CA SER A 329 -41.08 12.48 -18.54
C SER A 329 -40.06 12.88 -17.46
N ALA A 330 -39.34 11.91 -16.89
CA ALA A 330 -38.31 12.13 -15.88
C ALA A 330 -36.98 11.54 -16.36
N ASP A 331 -35.89 12.15 -15.93
CA ASP A 331 -34.54 11.69 -16.24
C ASP A 331 -34.25 10.38 -15.49
N LEU A 332 -33.55 9.46 -16.17
CA LEU A 332 -32.92 8.32 -15.52
C LEU A 332 -31.53 8.73 -15.07
N VAL A 333 -31.24 8.51 -13.79
CA VAL A 333 -29.93 8.77 -13.20
C VAL A 333 -29.43 7.50 -12.56
N ASP A 334 -28.31 7.01 -13.08
CA ASP A 334 -27.58 5.79 -12.69
C ASP A 334 -28.49 4.60 -12.45
N ALA A 335 -29.44 4.42 -13.37
CA ALA A 335 -30.49 3.45 -13.22
C ALA A 335 -30.10 2.09 -13.82
N PRO A 336 -30.41 0.97 -13.14
CA PRO A 336 -30.14 -0.36 -13.65
C PRO A 336 -31.18 -0.75 -14.70
N VAL A 337 -30.73 -0.86 -15.96
CA VAL A 337 -31.58 -1.20 -17.11
C VAL A 337 -31.33 -2.64 -17.55
N ARG A 338 -32.41 -3.42 -17.66
CA ARG A 338 -32.39 -4.80 -18.15
C ARG A 338 -32.52 -4.84 -19.67
N ILE A 339 -31.51 -5.39 -20.33
CA ILE A 339 -31.46 -5.59 -21.78
C ILE A 339 -31.61 -7.10 -22.03
N GLU A 340 -32.67 -7.49 -22.73
CA GLU A 340 -32.89 -8.89 -23.13
C GLU A 340 -32.88 -9.01 -24.65
N PHE A 341 -32.14 -9.99 -25.17
CA PHE A 341 -32.04 -10.20 -26.60
C PHE A 341 -31.69 -11.64 -26.98
N SER A 342 -31.99 -11.98 -28.24
CA SER A 342 -31.58 -13.21 -28.90
C SER A 342 -30.74 -12.84 -30.12
N LYS A 343 -29.46 -13.20 -30.16
CA LYS A 343 -28.58 -12.81 -31.26
C LYS A 343 -27.69 -13.97 -31.72
N SER A 344 -27.54 -14.13 -33.02
CA SER A 344 -26.69 -15.16 -33.61
C SER A 344 -25.23 -14.71 -33.73
N GLY A 345 -24.30 -15.67 -33.69
CA GLY A 345 -22.87 -15.42 -33.92
C GLY A 345 -22.12 -14.78 -32.76
N LEU A 346 -22.71 -14.83 -31.56
CA LEU A 346 -22.02 -14.46 -30.32
C LEU A 346 -21.21 -15.66 -29.79
N PRO A 347 -20.14 -15.42 -29.00
CA PRO A 347 -19.35 -16.48 -28.40
C PRO A 347 -20.17 -17.32 -27.40
N SER A 348 -19.68 -18.52 -27.07
CA SER A 348 -20.37 -19.47 -26.18
C SER A 348 -20.46 -19.02 -24.73
N GLU A 349 -19.59 -18.11 -24.34
CA GLU A 349 -19.56 -17.44 -23.04
C GLU A 349 -19.59 -15.93 -23.30
N PRO A 350 -20.04 -15.11 -22.34
CA PRO A 350 -20.00 -13.68 -22.50
C PRO A 350 -18.54 -13.23 -22.55
N ARG A 351 -18.03 -12.93 -23.74
CA ARG A 351 -16.68 -12.39 -23.97
C ARG A 351 -16.84 -10.96 -24.48
N ILE A 352 -17.32 -10.09 -23.60
CA ILE A 352 -17.87 -8.78 -23.97
C ILE A 352 -17.31 -7.61 -23.14
N ARG A 353 -17.41 -6.40 -23.71
CA ARG A 353 -17.30 -5.09 -23.05
C ARG A 353 -18.40 -4.17 -23.60
N ILE A 354 -18.85 -3.22 -22.79
CA ILE A 354 -19.92 -2.29 -23.18
C ILE A 354 -19.40 -0.86 -23.07
N TYR A 355 -19.61 -0.07 -24.12
CA TYR A 355 -19.25 1.35 -24.16
C TYR A 355 -20.45 2.21 -24.53
N ASP A 356 -20.50 3.43 -24.03
CA ASP A 356 -21.45 4.44 -24.51
C ASP A 356 -20.98 5.08 -25.83
N GLU A 357 -21.78 5.99 -26.38
CA GLU A 357 -21.46 6.71 -27.61
C GLU A 357 -20.18 7.59 -27.55
N ASN A 358 -19.68 7.88 -26.35
CA ASN A 358 -18.47 8.69 -26.10
C ASN A 358 -17.24 7.82 -25.79
N CYS A 359 -17.35 6.50 -25.94
CA CYS A 359 -16.32 5.53 -25.55
C CYS A 359 -16.00 5.50 -24.05
N THR A 360 -16.96 5.87 -23.21
CA THR A 360 -16.92 5.61 -21.77
C THR A 360 -17.31 4.16 -21.52
N LEU A 361 -16.55 3.46 -20.67
CA LEU A 361 -16.88 2.11 -20.26
C LEU A 361 -18.18 2.12 -19.43
N VAL A 362 -19.06 1.15 -19.67
CA VAL A 362 -20.33 1.01 -18.97
C VAL A 362 -20.32 -0.27 -18.16
N ASP A 363 -20.55 -0.12 -16.85
CA ASP A 363 -20.70 -1.26 -15.95
C ASP A 363 -21.87 -2.12 -16.37
N PHE A 364 -21.65 -3.44 -16.31
CA PHE A 364 -22.66 -4.42 -16.69
C PHE A 364 -22.63 -5.65 -15.79
N TRP A 365 -23.70 -6.43 -15.86
CA TRP A 365 -23.77 -7.79 -15.32
C TRP A 365 -24.57 -8.68 -16.27
N VAL A 366 -24.05 -9.87 -16.55
CA VAL A 366 -24.70 -10.88 -17.38
C VAL A 366 -25.48 -11.82 -16.47
N GLU A 367 -26.79 -11.60 -16.37
CA GLU A 367 -27.71 -12.51 -15.65
C GLU A 367 -27.83 -13.85 -16.38
N LYS A 368 -27.80 -13.82 -17.71
CA LYS A 368 -28.06 -14.99 -18.54
C LYS A 368 -27.29 -14.95 -19.85
N TRP A 369 -26.75 -16.11 -20.26
CA TRP A 369 -26.07 -16.31 -21.55
C TRP A 369 -26.28 -17.73 -22.07
N ASP A 370 -27.48 -18.02 -22.58
CA ASP A 370 -27.84 -19.38 -23.03
C ASP A 370 -27.60 -19.54 -24.55
N GLN A 371 -26.59 -20.31 -24.93
CA GLN A 371 -26.37 -20.65 -26.33
C GLN A 371 -27.23 -21.85 -26.77
N ILE A 372 -28.08 -21.64 -27.78
CA ILE A 372 -28.85 -22.68 -28.48
C ILE A 372 -28.45 -22.68 -29.95
N GLY A 373 -27.64 -23.65 -30.36
CA GLY A 373 -27.06 -23.68 -31.70
C GLY A 373 -26.11 -22.50 -31.92
N ASN A 374 -26.40 -21.64 -32.90
CA ASN A 374 -25.61 -20.43 -33.17
C ASN A 374 -26.21 -19.16 -32.54
N THR A 375 -27.31 -19.27 -31.78
CA THR A 375 -28.01 -18.12 -31.18
C THR A 375 -27.80 -18.12 -29.68
N VAL A 376 -27.43 -16.97 -29.14
CA VAL A 376 -27.38 -16.73 -27.69
C VAL A 376 -28.63 -15.97 -27.29
N ASN A 377 -29.32 -16.47 -26.26
CA ASN A 377 -30.36 -15.74 -25.54
C ASN A 377 -29.73 -15.15 -24.28
N ALA A 378 -29.59 -13.83 -24.23
CA ALA A 378 -28.89 -13.14 -23.16
C ALA A 378 -29.79 -12.17 -22.40
N ILE A 379 -29.51 -12.03 -21.11
CA ILE A 379 -30.03 -10.97 -20.25
C ILE A 379 -28.82 -10.27 -19.67
N ILE A 380 -28.68 -8.98 -19.98
CA ILE A 380 -27.60 -8.13 -19.48
C ILE A 380 -28.23 -6.95 -18.75
N TRP A 381 -27.69 -6.60 -17.60
CA TRP A 381 -27.98 -5.38 -16.89
C TRP A 381 -26.87 -4.37 -17.10
N VAL A 382 -27.24 -3.11 -17.26
CA VAL A 382 -26.30 -1.98 -17.34
C VAL A 382 -26.74 -0.87 -16.41
N LYS A 383 -25.79 -0.09 -15.88
CA LYS A 383 -26.07 1.10 -15.08
C LYS A 383 -25.89 2.35 -15.95
N ILE A 384 -26.96 3.09 -16.19
CA ILE A 384 -26.94 4.19 -17.17
C ILE A 384 -27.81 5.39 -16.78
N SER A 385 -27.38 6.58 -17.19
CA SER A 385 -28.12 7.83 -17.10
C SER A 385 -28.67 8.28 -18.46
N ILE A 386 -29.98 8.47 -18.56
CA ILE A 386 -30.69 8.82 -19.82
C ILE A 386 -31.68 9.96 -19.54
N PRO A 387 -31.49 11.16 -20.11
CA PRO A 387 -32.46 12.25 -19.98
C PRO A 387 -33.87 11.86 -20.44
N SER A 388 -34.88 12.53 -19.89
CA SER A 388 -36.27 12.38 -20.30
C SER A 388 -36.46 12.60 -21.80
N LEU A 389 -37.31 11.77 -22.42
CA LEU A 389 -37.63 11.83 -23.85
C LEU A 389 -36.38 11.81 -24.76
N SER A 390 -35.37 11.04 -24.36
CA SER A 390 -34.10 10.91 -25.09
C SER A 390 -33.67 9.46 -25.20
N SER A 391 -32.60 9.20 -25.95
CA SER A 391 -32.02 7.86 -26.04
C SER A 391 -30.51 7.89 -25.87
N ARG A 392 -29.96 6.77 -25.43
CA ARG A 392 -28.53 6.46 -25.42
C ARG A 392 -28.27 5.23 -26.28
N THR A 393 -27.10 5.17 -26.89
CA THR A 393 -26.70 4.01 -27.69
C THR A 393 -25.45 3.41 -27.09
N LEU A 394 -25.58 2.17 -26.64
CA LEU A 394 -24.48 1.37 -26.14
C LEU A 394 -23.93 0.49 -27.27
N SER A 395 -22.62 0.41 -27.35
CA SER A 395 -21.92 -0.55 -28.20
C SER A 395 -21.48 -1.74 -27.36
N ILE A 396 -22.06 -2.92 -27.61
CA ILE A 396 -21.63 -4.18 -27.00
C ILE A 396 -20.58 -4.80 -27.91
N TYR A 397 -19.33 -4.75 -27.46
CA TYR A 397 -18.17 -5.35 -28.12
C TYR A 397 -18.04 -6.82 -27.72
N TYR A 398 -17.61 -7.67 -28.64
CA TYR A 398 -17.38 -9.08 -28.38
C TYR A 398 -16.30 -9.69 -29.29
N ASP A 399 -15.63 -10.72 -28.78
CA ASP A 399 -14.57 -11.45 -29.47
C ASP A 399 -14.51 -12.90 -28.99
N PRO A 400 -14.51 -13.89 -29.89
CA PRO A 400 -14.36 -15.29 -29.50
C PRO A 400 -13.05 -15.63 -28.77
N SER A 401 -12.00 -14.83 -28.97
CA SER A 401 -10.68 -15.01 -28.37
C SER A 401 -10.45 -14.20 -27.09
N ALA A 402 -11.29 -13.20 -26.79
CA ALA A 402 -11.23 -12.44 -25.54
C ALA A 402 -11.64 -13.31 -24.35
N ASP A 403 -11.13 -13.05 -23.15
CA ASP A 403 -11.52 -13.81 -21.96
C ASP A 403 -13.00 -13.63 -21.60
N PRO A 404 -13.64 -14.65 -20.97
CA PRO A 404 -15.00 -14.51 -20.45
C PRO A 404 -15.08 -13.37 -19.42
N ASN A 405 -16.14 -12.57 -19.55
CA ASN A 405 -16.43 -11.43 -18.70
C ASN A 405 -17.94 -11.36 -18.43
N TRP A 406 -18.33 -11.75 -17.22
CA TRP A 406 -19.73 -11.76 -16.76
C TRP A 406 -20.17 -10.43 -16.15
N GLY A 407 -19.25 -9.47 -15.98
CA GLY A 407 -19.52 -8.24 -15.24
C GLY A 407 -19.80 -8.50 -13.75
N SER A 408 -20.31 -7.48 -13.04
CA SER A 408 -20.54 -7.55 -11.58
C SER A 408 -21.94 -7.06 -11.21
N PRO A 409 -22.76 -7.88 -10.52
CA PRO A 409 -24.09 -7.44 -10.07
C PRO A 409 -24.01 -6.34 -9.01
N ALA A 410 -22.94 -6.29 -8.22
CA ALA A 410 -22.71 -5.25 -7.22
C ALA A 410 -22.43 -3.87 -7.83
N ALA A 411 -21.95 -3.82 -9.09
CA ALA A 411 -21.82 -2.57 -9.83
C ALA A 411 -23.18 -2.05 -10.34
N ILE A 412 -24.18 -2.94 -10.46
CA ILE A 412 -25.50 -2.63 -11.03
C ILE A 412 -26.54 -2.35 -9.95
N PHE A 413 -26.59 -3.16 -8.90
CA PHE A 413 -27.67 -3.17 -7.92
C PHE A 413 -27.27 -2.56 -6.58
N ASP A 414 -28.25 -2.01 -5.87
CA ASP A 414 -28.05 -1.44 -4.53
C ASP A 414 -27.89 -2.54 -3.47
N PHE A 415 -28.48 -3.71 -3.73
CA PHE A 415 -28.26 -4.95 -2.97
C PHE A 415 -28.44 -6.16 -3.87
N TYR A 416 -27.54 -7.14 -3.76
CA TYR A 416 -27.59 -8.40 -4.50
C TYR A 416 -27.08 -9.54 -3.63
N GLU A 417 -27.86 -10.61 -3.54
CA GLU A 417 -27.51 -11.83 -2.83
C GLU A 417 -28.03 -13.04 -3.60
N ASN A 418 -27.15 -13.98 -3.91
CA ASN A 418 -27.47 -15.22 -4.62
C ASN A 418 -26.91 -16.47 -3.92
N PHE A 419 -26.25 -16.31 -2.76
CA PHE A 419 -25.73 -17.39 -1.93
C PHE A 419 -24.67 -18.29 -2.59
N GLU A 420 -24.13 -17.88 -3.75
CA GLU A 420 -23.19 -18.69 -4.55
C GLU A 420 -21.80 -18.83 -3.92
N ASP A 421 -21.50 -18.06 -2.88
CA ASP A 421 -20.30 -18.23 -2.04
C ASP A 421 -20.42 -19.40 -1.05
N GLY A 422 -21.61 -20.00 -0.93
CA GLY A 422 -21.86 -21.15 -0.07
C GLY A 422 -21.88 -20.82 1.42
N VAL A 423 -21.98 -19.53 1.80
CA VAL A 423 -22.06 -19.08 3.20
C VAL A 423 -23.23 -18.10 3.37
N LEU A 424 -23.56 -17.75 4.63
CA LEU A 424 -24.65 -16.81 4.96
C LEU A 424 -24.12 -15.68 5.84
N ASP A 425 -22.96 -15.15 5.51
CA ASP A 425 -22.31 -14.14 6.31
C ASP A 425 -23.07 -12.80 6.27
N GLY A 426 -23.17 -12.14 7.44
CA GLY A 426 -23.98 -10.92 7.59
C GLY A 426 -25.50 -11.16 7.62
N TRP A 427 -25.93 -12.41 7.69
CA TRP A 427 -27.32 -12.80 7.97
C TRP A 427 -27.48 -13.20 9.44
N TYR A 428 -28.64 -12.91 10.01
CA TYR A 428 -28.99 -13.25 11.40
C TYR A 428 -30.08 -14.30 11.43
N PHE A 429 -30.11 -15.12 12.49
CA PHE A 429 -31.04 -16.23 12.61
C PHE A 429 -31.86 -16.17 13.91
N GLU A 430 -33.13 -16.60 13.83
CA GLU A 430 -33.97 -16.87 15.01
C GLU A 430 -34.46 -18.32 14.95
N GLY A 431 -34.25 -19.10 16.01
CA GLY A 431 -34.55 -20.53 16.02
C GLY A 431 -33.46 -21.36 15.32
N PRO A 432 -33.79 -22.53 14.76
CA PRO A 432 -32.83 -23.35 14.03
C PRO A 432 -32.21 -22.57 12.86
N GLU A 433 -30.88 -22.56 12.77
CA GLU A 433 -30.14 -21.75 11.79
C GLU A 433 -30.40 -22.20 10.36
N TRP A 434 -30.37 -21.23 9.45
CA TRP A 434 -30.35 -21.48 8.01
C TRP A 434 -28.92 -21.79 7.56
N SER A 435 -28.78 -22.44 6.41
CA SER A 435 -27.48 -22.71 5.79
C SER A 435 -27.58 -22.53 4.27
N ALA A 436 -26.51 -22.06 3.64
CA ALA A 436 -26.37 -22.18 2.19
C ALA A 436 -26.28 -23.67 1.80
N THR A 437 -26.87 -24.04 0.67
CA THR A 437 -26.97 -25.43 0.23
C THR A 437 -27.01 -25.55 -1.29
N ASP A 438 -26.46 -26.66 -1.79
CA ASP A 438 -26.49 -27.10 -3.18
C ASP A 438 -27.60 -28.15 -3.47
N GLU A 439 -28.51 -28.39 -2.52
CA GLU A 439 -29.58 -29.38 -2.68
C GLU A 439 -30.63 -28.97 -3.73
N ASP A 440 -30.92 -27.67 -3.82
CA ASP A 440 -31.89 -27.06 -4.73
C ASP A 440 -31.58 -25.55 -4.78
N SER A 441 -31.52 -24.96 -5.96
CA SER A 441 -31.28 -23.53 -6.18
C SER A 441 -32.21 -23.00 -7.27
N TYR A 442 -32.50 -21.71 -7.24
CA TYR A 442 -33.19 -21.03 -8.34
C TYR A 442 -32.20 -20.58 -9.40
N SER A 443 -31.12 -19.94 -8.96
CA SER A 443 -29.99 -19.50 -9.78
C SER A 443 -28.73 -20.22 -9.34
N GLY A 444 -27.75 -20.36 -10.24
CA GLY A 444 -26.45 -20.96 -9.93
C GLY A 444 -26.53 -22.32 -9.22
N SER A 445 -25.64 -22.55 -8.27
CA SER A 445 -25.48 -23.82 -7.56
C SER A 445 -25.99 -23.79 -6.13
N TYR A 446 -26.13 -22.62 -5.50
CA TYR A 446 -26.45 -22.52 -4.08
C TYR A 446 -27.74 -21.72 -3.83
N SER A 447 -28.41 -22.01 -2.73
CA SER A 447 -29.47 -21.18 -2.16
C SER A 447 -29.45 -21.25 -0.64
N ALA A 448 -30.20 -20.38 0.05
CA ALA A 448 -30.33 -20.45 1.49
C ALA A 448 -31.50 -21.36 1.89
N LYS A 449 -31.24 -22.29 2.81
CA LYS A 449 -32.19 -23.31 3.29
C LYS A 449 -32.42 -23.20 4.79
N SER A 450 -33.69 -23.30 5.19
CA SER A 450 -34.08 -23.28 6.60
C SER A 450 -33.59 -24.48 7.40
N GLY A 451 -33.33 -24.27 8.69
CA GLY A 451 -33.05 -25.33 9.65
C GLY A 451 -34.24 -26.26 9.90
N VAL A 452 -33.99 -27.39 10.58
CA VAL A 452 -35.03 -28.37 10.91
C VAL A 452 -35.86 -27.90 12.11
N VAL A 453 -37.12 -27.52 11.87
CA VAL A 453 -38.03 -26.96 12.89
C VAL A 453 -38.96 -28.02 13.47
N LYS A 454 -39.09 -28.14 14.79
CA LYS A 454 -40.06 -29.04 15.43
C LYS A 454 -41.47 -28.44 15.40
N GLN A 455 -42.46 -29.21 15.87
CA GLN A 455 -43.85 -28.74 15.99
C GLN A 455 -43.91 -27.49 16.89
N ASN A 456 -44.48 -26.38 16.36
CA ASN A 456 -44.58 -25.05 16.98
C ASN A 456 -43.26 -24.26 17.12
N GLU A 457 -42.25 -24.59 16.32
CA GLU A 457 -41.00 -23.84 16.18
C GLU A 457 -40.93 -23.18 14.80
N GLU A 458 -40.20 -22.07 14.71
CA GLU A 458 -39.90 -21.40 13.45
C GLU A 458 -38.38 -21.33 13.26
N SER A 459 -37.92 -21.36 12.02
CA SER A 459 -36.53 -21.13 11.64
C SER A 459 -36.52 -19.90 10.76
N CYS A 460 -35.95 -18.81 11.26
CA CYS A 460 -35.92 -17.53 10.58
C CYS A 460 -34.51 -17.12 10.18
N ILE A 461 -34.42 -16.43 9.04
CA ILE A 461 -33.24 -15.71 8.55
C ILE A 461 -33.64 -14.26 8.28
N TYR A 462 -32.79 -13.31 8.68
CA TYR A 462 -33.08 -11.88 8.50
C TYR A 462 -31.83 -11.02 8.34
N LYS A 463 -32.02 -9.84 7.75
CA LYS A 463 -30.99 -8.82 7.57
C LYS A 463 -31.61 -7.44 7.59
N ASP A 464 -30.87 -6.47 8.12
CA ASP A 464 -31.22 -5.06 8.04
C ASP A 464 -30.63 -4.46 6.76
N ILE A 465 -31.45 -3.72 6.01
CA ILE A 465 -31.08 -3.09 4.75
C ILE A 465 -31.47 -1.61 4.77
N THR A 466 -30.63 -0.79 4.15
CA THR A 466 -30.88 0.64 3.96
C THR A 466 -31.37 0.88 2.54
N VAL A 467 -32.49 1.57 2.40
CA VAL A 467 -33.01 2.03 1.10
C VAL A 467 -32.82 3.55 1.03
N SER A 468 -31.96 4.02 0.14
CA SER A 468 -31.63 5.45 -0.01
C SER A 468 -32.59 6.19 -0.96
N GLU A 469 -33.08 5.49 -1.97
CA GLU A 469 -34.04 5.96 -2.98
C GLU A 469 -35.13 4.91 -3.20
N THR A 470 -36.27 5.31 -3.75
CA THR A 470 -37.36 4.37 -4.05
C THR A 470 -36.83 3.21 -4.91
N SER A 471 -37.01 1.97 -4.44
CA SER A 471 -36.33 0.79 -4.99
C SER A 471 -37.28 -0.40 -5.14
N ASP A 472 -37.11 -1.17 -6.21
CA ASP A 472 -37.70 -2.50 -6.38
C ASP A 472 -36.86 -3.52 -5.61
N PHE A 473 -37.49 -4.17 -4.62
CA PHE A 473 -36.93 -5.28 -3.87
C PHE A 473 -37.61 -6.58 -4.28
N SER A 474 -36.84 -7.60 -4.66
CA SER A 474 -37.36 -8.89 -5.10
C SER A 474 -36.53 -10.07 -4.62
N PHE A 475 -37.16 -11.25 -4.55
CA PHE A 475 -36.51 -12.50 -4.16
C PHE A 475 -37.29 -13.72 -4.65
N TRP A 476 -36.59 -14.84 -4.81
CA TRP A 476 -37.17 -16.14 -5.08
C TRP A 476 -37.27 -16.97 -3.81
N TRP A 477 -38.35 -17.74 -3.69
CA TRP A 477 -38.58 -18.59 -2.52
C TRP A 477 -39.47 -19.79 -2.87
N LYS A 478 -39.37 -20.85 -2.06
CA LYS A 478 -40.20 -22.06 -2.14
C LYS A 478 -40.16 -22.84 -0.83
N VAL A 479 -40.96 -23.91 -0.76
CA VAL A 479 -40.78 -25.00 0.19
C VAL A 479 -40.39 -26.30 -0.55
N SER A 480 -39.67 -27.18 0.13
CA SER A 480 -39.20 -28.46 -0.42
C SER A 480 -40.33 -29.36 -0.95
N LYS A 481 -41.41 -29.57 -0.19
CA LYS A 481 -42.52 -30.48 -0.56
C LYS A 481 -43.87 -29.89 -0.12
N PRO A 482 -44.99 -30.33 -0.71
CA PRO A 482 -46.32 -29.76 -0.40
C PRO A 482 -46.78 -29.98 1.05
N THR A 483 -46.09 -30.85 1.81
CA THR A 483 -46.40 -31.19 3.21
C THR A 483 -45.31 -30.75 4.18
N SER A 484 -44.27 -30.05 3.71
CA SER A 484 -43.13 -29.67 4.54
C SER A 484 -43.49 -28.55 5.51
N GLY A 485 -44.32 -27.60 5.08
CA GLY A 485 -44.65 -26.44 5.89
C GLY A 485 -45.04 -25.21 5.07
N SER A 486 -44.86 -24.05 5.69
CA SER A 486 -45.02 -22.74 5.05
C SER A 486 -43.83 -21.84 5.35
N LEU A 487 -43.46 -21.03 4.35
CA LEU A 487 -42.43 -20.00 4.47
C LEU A 487 -43.12 -18.64 4.40
N SER A 488 -42.89 -17.79 5.40
CA SER A 488 -43.48 -16.44 5.50
C SER A 488 -42.39 -15.38 5.37
N PHE A 489 -42.68 -14.33 4.60
CA PHE A 489 -41.82 -13.16 4.46
C PHE A 489 -42.39 -11.99 5.27
N TYR A 490 -41.51 -11.33 5.99
CA TYR A 490 -41.78 -10.18 6.83
C TYR A 490 -40.92 -9.01 6.36
N LEU A 491 -41.57 -7.86 6.21
CA LEU A 491 -40.89 -6.60 6.05
C LEU A 491 -41.13 -5.79 7.32
N ASN A 492 -40.07 -5.53 8.08
CA ASN A 492 -40.13 -5.08 9.47
C ASN A 492 -40.90 -6.08 10.35
N SER A 493 -41.97 -5.63 11.01
CA SER A 493 -42.79 -6.48 11.89
C SER A 493 -44.05 -7.03 11.23
N GLY A 494 -44.35 -6.65 9.99
CA GLY A 494 -45.54 -7.09 9.26
C GLY A 494 -45.29 -8.37 8.44
N VAL A 495 -46.27 -9.27 8.38
CA VAL A 495 -46.25 -10.40 7.41
C VAL A 495 -46.71 -9.87 6.05
N ASN A 496 -45.84 -9.93 5.05
CA ASN A 496 -46.11 -9.41 3.71
C ASN A 496 -46.51 -10.52 2.73
N GLY A 497 -46.16 -11.77 3.01
CA GLY A 497 -46.58 -12.91 2.22
C GLY A 497 -46.27 -14.25 2.89
N THR A 498 -46.96 -15.31 2.45
CA THR A 498 -46.67 -16.69 2.86
C THR A 498 -46.80 -17.63 1.65
N THR A 499 -45.86 -18.55 1.48
CA THR A 499 -45.89 -19.58 0.43
C THR A 499 -45.86 -21.00 1.02
N SER A 500 -46.52 -21.91 0.32
CA SER A 500 -46.39 -23.37 0.46
C SER A 500 -46.09 -24.02 -0.90
N SER A 501 -45.68 -23.22 -1.88
CA SER A 501 -45.35 -23.67 -3.24
C SER A 501 -44.06 -24.47 -3.25
N THR A 502 -44.06 -25.54 -4.04
CA THR A 502 -42.85 -26.34 -4.32
C THR A 502 -42.11 -25.90 -5.57
N ALA A 503 -42.74 -25.06 -6.40
CA ALA A 503 -42.06 -24.36 -7.47
C ALA A 503 -41.50 -23.05 -6.92
N TRP A 504 -40.27 -22.72 -7.31
CA TRP A 504 -39.71 -21.39 -7.11
C TRP A 504 -40.67 -20.36 -7.68
N ASN A 505 -41.00 -19.36 -6.87
CA ASN A 505 -41.83 -18.24 -7.30
C ASN A 505 -41.19 -16.92 -6.87
N ASN A 506 -41.34 -15.87 -7.66
CA ASN A 506 -40.78 -14.56 -7.34
C ASN A 506 -41.76 -13.75 -6.47
N GLN A 507 -41.24 -12.91 -5.58
CA GLN A 507 -41.98 -11.82 -4.94
C GLN A 507 -41.26 -10.51 -5.17
N SER A 508 -42.02 -9.43 -5.35
CA SER A 508 -41.48 -8.10 -5.59
C SER A 508 -42.27 -7.05 -4.81
N TYR A 509 -41.56 -6.08 -4.25
CA TYR A 509 -42.08 -4.97 -3.47
C TYR A 509 -41.41 -3.68 -3.92
N VAL A 510 -42.14 -2.56 -3.92
CA VAL A 510 -41.55 -1.23 -4.08
C VAL A 510 -41.34 -0.65 -2.69
N LEU A 511 -40.10 -0.35 -2.34
CA LEU A 511 -39.70 0.20 -1.05
C LEU A 511 -39.41 1.69 -1.21
N SER A 512 -39.91 2.50 -0.27
CA SER A 512 -39.55 3.91 -0.17
C SER A 512 -38.24 4.05 0.60
N PRO A 513 -37.57 5.22 0.58
CA PRO A 513 -36.37 5.44 1.38
C PRO A 513 -36.64 5.28 2.88
N ASP A 514 -36.04 4.24 3.49
CA ASP A 514 -36.12 3.94 4.92
C ASP A 514 -35.11 2.83 5.30
N GLN A 515 -35.02 2.52 6.59
CA GLN A 515 -34.41 1.29 7.09
C GLN A 515 -35.46 0.17 7.15
N TYR A 516 -35.09 -1.00 6.63
CA TYR A 516 -35.96 -2.17 6.67
C TYR A 516 -35.25 -3.38 7.26
N THR A 517 -35.99 -4.18 8.04
CA THR A 517 -35.60 -5.55 8.35
C THR A 517 -36.32 -6.49 7.39
N ILE A 518 -35.57 -7.21 6.55
CA ILE A 518 -36.11 -8.28 5.69
C ILE A 518 -35.95 -9.61 6.42
N LYS A 519 -37.05 -10.35 6.61
CA LYS A 519 -37.04 -11.60 7.36
C LYS A 519 -37.88 -12.68 6.69
N TRP A 520 -37.34 -13.90 6.64
CA TRP A 520 -38.06 -15.10 6.22
C TRP A 520 -38.12 -16.09 7.35
N CYS A 521 -39.29 -16.68 7.63
CA CYS A 521 -39.47 -17.67 8.68
C CYS A 521 -40.18 -18.92 8.13
N PHE A 522 -39.54 -20.08 8.27
CA PHE A 522 -40.10 -21.37 7.92
C PHE A 522 -40.75 -22.05 9.12
N THR A 523 -41.93 -22.65 8.92
CA THR A 523 -42.65 -23.44 9.92
C THR A 523 -43.07 -24.78 9.34
N SER A 524 -42.90 -25.87 10.10
CA SER A 524 -43.32 -27.19 9.63
C SER A 524 -44.73 -27.57 10.07
N THR A 525 -45.48 -28.18 9.14
CA THR A 525 -46.77 -28.82 9.44
C THR A 525 -46.62 -30.25 9.96
N LYS A 526 -45.40 -30.81 9.99
CA LYS A 526 -45.15 -32.21 10.36
C LYS A 526 -44.83 -32.35 11.84
N LYS A 527 -45.29 -33.47 12.42
CA LYS A 527 -44.97 -33.85 13.79
C LYS A 527 -43.50 -34.27 13.97
N ASN A 528 -42.92 -34.90 12.94
CA ASN A 528 -41.51 -35.35 12.90
C ASN A 528 -40.87 -34.92 11.57
N PRO A 529 -40.46 -33.64 11.44
CA PRO A 529 -39.82 -33.13 10.23
C PRO A 529 -38.39 -33.65 10.08
N THR A 530 -37.94 -33.70 8.84
CA THR A 530 -36.58 -34.11 8.46
C THR A 530 -35.83 -32.94 7.83
N SER A 531 -34.54 -33.09 7.55
CA SER A 531 -33.77 -32.10 6.78
C SER A 531 -34.33 -31.84 5.38
N GLY A 532 -35.15 -32.74 4.84
CA GLY A 532 -35.87 -32.55 3.58
C GLY A 532 -37.23 -31.86 3.71
N ASP A 533 -37.54 -31.27 4.87
CA ASP A 533 -38.71 -30.45 5.13
C ASP A 533 -38.28 -29.02 5.48
N ALA A 534 -37.91 -28.27 4.45
CA ALA A 534 -37.33 -26.93 4.56
C ALA A 534 -38.00 -25.91 3.63
N GLY A 535 -37.84 -24.63 3.96
CA GLY A 535 -38.03 -23.48 3.08
C GLY A 535 -36.70 -23.06 2.46
N TYR A 536 -36.77 -22.47 1.27
CA TYR A 536 -35.62 -21.98 0.52
C TYR A 536 -35.86 -20.55 0.07
N ILE A 537 -34.80 -19.74 0.07
CA ILE A 537 -34.75 -18.41 -0.54
C ILE A 537 -33.53 -18.29 -1.42
N ASP A 538 -33.64 -17.53 -2.50
CA ASP A 538 -32.58 -17.33 -3.48
C ASP A 538 -32.77 -16.02 -4.25
N LEU A 539 -31.69 -15.52 -4.87
CA LEU A 539 -31.62 -14.38 -5.77
C LEU A 539 -32.42 -13.17 -5.27
N ILE A 540 -31.92 -12.55 -4.20
CA ILE A 540 -32.45 -11.33 -3.62
C ILE A 540 -31.81 -10.14 -4.33
N ILE A 541 -32.63 -9.26 -4.88
CA ILE A 541 -32.19 -8.10 -5.65
C ILE A 541 -32.92 -6.86 -5.14
N MET A 542 -32.19 -5.81 -4.80
CA MET A 542 -32.70 -4.46 -4.63
C MET A 542 -32.08 -3.56 -5.70
N LYS A 543 -32.94 -2.81 -6.38
CA LYS A 543 -32.52 -1.89 -7.42
C LYS A 543 -33.40 -0.65 -7.42
N LYS A 544 -32.86 0.49 -7.83
CA LYS A 544 -33.65 1.71 -8.06
C LYS A 544 -34.92 1.45 -8.89
N HIS A 545 -36.05 1.94 -8.39
CA HIS A 545 -37.35 1.80 -9.04
C HIS A 545 -37.40 2.64 -10.32
N LEU A 546 -37.87 2.02 -11.40
CA LEU A 546 -37.98 2.66 -12.72
C LEU A 546 -39.44 2.97 -13.03
N ASP A 547 -39.84 4.23 -12.83
CA ASP A 547 -41.15 4.75 -13.26
C ASP A 547 -41.21 5.02 -14.79
N ALA A 548 -40.05 5.07 -15.45
CA ALA A 548 -39.94 5.37 -16.86
C ALA A 548 -40.28 4.17 -17.74
N ARG A 549 -41.03 4.41 -18.80
CA ARG A 549 -41.20 3.43 -19.88
C ARG A 549 -39.97 3.47 -20.78
N LEU A 550 -39.33 2.32 -20.95
CA LEU A 550 -38.15 2.17 -21.80
C LEU A 550 -38.48 1.40 -23.07
N SER A 551 -37.93 1.87 -24.18
CA SER A 551 -37.89 1.17 -25.46
C SER A 551 -36.45 0.71 -25.69
N ILE A 552 -36.23 -0.59 -25.89
CA ILE A 552 -34.89 -1.16 -26.11
C ILE A 552 -34.86 -1.76 -27.50
N THR A 553 -33.94 -1.26 -28.33
CA THR A 553 -33.73 -1.75 -29.69
C THR A 553 -32.33 -2.30 -29.81
N VAL A 554 -32.22 -3.62 -30.02
CA VAL A 554 -30.93 -4.29 -30.30
C VAL A 554 -30.73 -4.35 -31.80
N SER A 555 -29.60 -3.84 -32.28
CA SER A 555 -29.24 -3.85 -33.69
C SER A 555 -28.95 -5.27 -34.17
N ASP A 556 -29.59 -5.68 -35.26
CA ASP A 556 -29.24 -6.89 -36.00
C ASP A 556 -27.86 -6.74 -36.67
N THR A 557 -27.53 -5.52 -37.10
CA THR A 557 -26.24 -5.19 -37.70
C THR A 557 -25.14 -5.46 -36.69
N VAL A 558 -24.27 -6.40 -37.05
CA VAL A 558 -22.95 -6.57 -36.43
C VAL A 558 -21.98 -5.77 -37.27
N GLU A 559 -21.26 -4.87 -36.61
CA GLU A 559 -20.11 -4.21 -37.20
C GLU A 559 -18.90 -5.05 -36.83
N SER A 560 -18.17 -5.51 -37.84
CA SER A 560 -16.82 -6.02 -37.61
C SER A 560 -15.88 -4.83 -37.48
N MET A 561 -14.82 -5.03 -36.70
CA MET A 561 -13.74 -4.08 -36.60
C MET A 561 -13.30 -3.70 -38.02
N PRO A 562 -13.25 -2.41 -38.35
CA PRO A 562 -12.97 -1.98 -39.72
C PRO A 562 -11.62 -2.53 -40.24
N GLU A 563 -11.63 -3.20 -41.39
CA GLU A 563 -10.41 -3.59 -42.11
C GLU A 563 -9.77 -2.36 -42.77
N TYR A 564 -8.48 -2.11 -42.51
CA TYR A 564 -7.77 -0.98 -43.13
C TYR A 564 -6.32 -1.31 -43.49
N PRO A 565 -5.76 -0.62 -44.51
CA PRO A 565 -4.34 -0.65 -44.77
C PRO A 565 -3.62 0.02 -43.59
N LEU A 566 -2.89 -0.80 -42.87
CA LEU A 566 -1.70 -0.48 -42.11
C LEU A 566 -1.10 0.92 -42.48
N HIS A 567 -1.43 1.91 -41.67
CA HIS A 567 -0.81 3.24 -41.77
C HIS A 567 0.36 3.30 -40.78
N PRO A 568 1.47 4.00 -41.13
CA PRO A 568 2.52 4.30 -40.18
C PRO A 568 1.91 4.96 -38.95
N SER A 569 2.00 4.26 -37.83
CA SER A 569 1.41 4.58 -36.54
C SER A 569 2.54 4.93 -35.60
N ASN A 570 2.36 5.91 -34.71
CA ASN A 570 3.32 6.09 -33.63
C ASN A 570 3.19 4.89 -32.69
N ALA A 571 4.20 4.06 -32.61
CA ALA A 571 4.20 2.88 -31.76
C ALA A 571 5.21 3.02 -30.63
N THR A 572 4.94 2.34 -29.52
CA THR A 572 5.89 2.20 -28.41
C THR A 572 5.97 0.73 -28.02
N ALA A 573 7.19 0.21 -27.95
CA ALA A 573 7.49 -1.07 -27.35
C ALA A 573 7.90 -0.85 -25.89
N TYR A 574 7.14 -1.43 -24.97
CA TYR A 574 7.46 -1.46 -23.55
C TYR A 574 8.11 -2.78 -23.17
N ASP A 575 9.10 -2.69 -22.29
CA ASP A 575 9.52 -3.79 -21.44
C ASP A 575 9.13 -3.44 -20.00
N ILE A 576 8.24 -4.26 -19.45
CA ILE A 576 7.64 -4.09 -18.12
C ILE A 576 8.15 -5.15 -17.13
N GLN A 577 9.09 -6.01 -17.54
CA GLN A 577 9.67 -7.03 -16.68
C GLN A 577 10.32 -6.46 -15.41
N PRO A 578 10.98 -5.28 -15.42
CA PRO A 578 11.56 -4.73 -14.19
C PRO A 578 10.49 -4.41 -13.13
N PHE A 579 9.31 -3.95 -13.53
CA PHE A 579 8.18 -3.75 -12.63
C PHE A 579 7.64 -5.08 -12.09
N ILE A 580 7.37 -6.04 -12.99
CA ILE A 580 6.88 -7.38 -12.62
C ILE A 580 7.84 -8.05 -11.63
N SER A 581 9.14 -7.94 -11.86
CA SER A 581 10.16 -8.51 -10.98
C SER A 581 10.09 -7.90 -9.58
N CYS A 582 9.92 -6.58 -9.46
CA CYS A 582 9.78 -5.92 -8.17
C CYS A 582 8.48 -6.29 -7.44
N ILE A 583 7.35 -6.42 -8.13
CA ILE A 583 6.08 -6.79 -7.47
C ILE A 583 6.10 -8.25 -7.00
N LEU A 584 6.59 -9.18 -7.83
CA LEU A 584 6.66 -10.62 -7.49
C LEU A 584 7.64 -10.90 -6.35
N ASP A 585 8.76 -10.16 -6.31
CA ASP A 585 9.69 -10.18 -5.19
C ASP A 585 9.17 -9.43 -3.95
N GLN A 586 7.95 -8.92 -3.99
CA GLN A 586 7.36 -8.16 -2.90
C GLN A 586 8.24 -6.97 -2.47
N ARG A 587 8.80 -6.23 -3.42
CA ARG A 587 9.61 -5.03 -3.19
C ARG A 587 8.75 -3.76 -3.09
N TYR A 588 9.38 -2.70 -2.60
CA TYR A 588 8.79 -1.41 -2.31
C TYR A 588 9.32 -0.32 -3.24
N PHE A 589 8.43 0.59 -3.60
CA PHE A 589 8.72 1.82 -4.31
C PHE A 589 8.57 3.00 -3.36
N GLY A 590 9.47 3.96 -3.50
CA GLY A 590 9.38 5.26 -2.86
C GLY A 590 8.65 6.24 -3.76
N ILE A 591 7.44 6.66 -3.37
CA ILE A 591 6.62 7.61 -4.13
C ILE A 591 6.14 8.77 -3.24
N TYR A 592 5.80 9.92 -3.81
CA TYR A 592 5.44 11.11 -3.03
C TYR A 592 4.15 10.92 -2.24
N ASN A 593 3.09 10.40 -2.85
CA ASN A 593 1.76 10.31 -2.21
C ASN A 593 1.55 9.02 -1.39
N GLY A 594 2.57 8.18 -1.25
CA GLY A 594 2.49 6.92 -0.51
C GLY A 594 2.60 7.12 1.00
N TRP A 595 2.14 6.14 1.78
CA TRP A 595 2.28 6.16 3.23
C TRP A 595 3.73 5.89 3.64
N SER A 596 4.35 6.84 4.33
CA SER A 596 5.69 6.67 4.93
C SER A 596 5.67 5.65 6.07
N LEU A 597 6.86 5.23 6.54
CA LEU A 597 6.96 4.37 7.72
C LEU A 597 6.21 4.95 8.93
N PHE A 598 6.20 6.27 9.11
CA PHE A 598 5.57 6.89 10.28
C PHE A 598 4.05 6.79 10.18
N GLU A 599 3.50 7.00 8.99
CA GLU A 599 2.07 6.85 8.72
C GLU A 599 1.63 5.39 8.83
N ARG A 600 2.48 4.44 8.43
CA ARG A 600 2.26 3.00 8.64
C ARG A 600 2.27 2.60 10.12
N LEU A 601 3.08 3.25 10.96
CA LEU A 601 3.05 3.09 12.42
C LEU A 601 1.81 3.75 13.06
N GLU A 602 1.29 4.82 12.46
CA GLU A 602 0.11 5.56 12.91
C GLU A 602 -1.21 4.95 12.41
N GLY A 603 -1.17 4.12 11.37
CA GLY A 603 -2.36 3.61 10.68
C GLY A 603 -3.13 4.68 9.91
N SER A 604 -2.49 5.81 9.57
CA SER A 604 -3.13 6.96 8.92
C SER A 604 -2.12 7.84 8.19
N ASN A 605 -2.52 8.44 7.08
CA ASN A 605 -1.75 9.45 6.34
C ASN A 605 -2.07 10.91 6.73
N ALA A 606 -2.80 11.14 7.82
CA ALA A 606 -3.22 12.49 8.23
C ALA A 606 -2.04 13.47 8.47
N ASN A 607 -0.84 12.94 8.73
CA ASN A 607 0.37 13.72 9.00
C ASN A 607 1.34 13.82 7.79
N HIS A 608 0.96 13.32 6.61
CA HIS A 608 1.83 13.22 5.44
C HIS A 608 2.58 14.53 5.13
N ASP A 609 1.83 15.60 4.91
CA ASP A 609 2.39 16.91 4.53
C ASP A 609 3.34 17.46 5.59
N ALA A 610 3.05 17.23 6.87
CA ALA A 610 3.91 17.68 7.96
C ALA A 610 5.25 16.93 7.94
N TYR A 611 5.22 15.61 7.75
CA TYR A 611 6.42 14.80 7.64
C TYR A 611 7.22 15.10 6.38
N PHE A 612 6.55 15.26 5.24
CA PHE A 612 7.23 15.57 3.98
C PHE A 612 7.85 16.97 3.99
N ASN A 613 7.18 17.98 4.55
CA ASN A 613 7.76 19.31 4.72
C ASN A 613 9.00 19.32 5.62
N LEU A 614 8.98 18.53 6.70
CA LEU A 614 10.14 18.37 7.57
C LEU A 614 11.29 17.64 6.86
N SER A 615 10.96 16.60 6.09
CA SER A 615 11.93 15.87 5.26
C SER A 615 12.64 16.81 4.29
N LYS A 616 11.91 17.64 3.53
CA LYS A 616 12.48 18.62 2.58
C LYS A 616 13.52 19.53 3.24
N GLN A 617 13.21 20.09 4.40
CA GLN A 617 14.14 20.94 5.16
C GLN A 617 15.42 20.18 5.51
N LEU A 618 15.29 18.93 5.97
CA LEU A 618 16.45 18.12 6.37
C LEU A 618 17.28 17.65 5.17
N GLN A 619 16.64 17.39 4.02
CA GLN A 619 17.35 17.06 2.78
C GLN A 619 18.18 18.24 2.26
N GLU A 620 17.69 19.48 2.41
CA GLU A 620 18.46 20.70 2.10
C GLU A 620 19.66 20.86 3.03
N GLU A 621 19.44 20.70 4.33
CA GLU A 621 20.51 20.79 5.34
C GLU A 621 21.61 19.74 5.10
N LEU A 622 21.25 18.54 4.67
CA LEU A 622 22.18 17.45 4.34
C LEU A 622 22.75 17.52 2.93
N ASN A 623 22.29 18.49 2.11
CA ASN A 623 22.70 18.67 0.72
C ASN A 623 22.55 17.39 -0.13
N ILE A 624 21.40 16.71 0.02
CA ILE A 624 21.07 15.51 -0.75
C ILE A 624 19.98 15.72 -1.80
N VAL A 625 19.45 16.95 -1.94
CA VAL A 625 18.48 17.32 -2.98
C VAL A 625 19.03 16.98 -4.37
N LYS A 626 18.21 16.34 -5.21
CA LYS A 626 18.61 15.87 -6.55
C LYS A 626 17.88 16.68 -7.62
N ASN A 627 18.62 17.40 -8.46
CA ASN A 627 18.07 18.21 -9.56
C ASN A 627 17.01 19.25 -9.15
N GLY A 628 17.04 19.73 -7.89
CA GLY A 628 16.03 20.64 -7.36
C GLY A 628 14.76 19.96 -6.85
N GLU A 629 14.72 18.63 -6.88
CA GLU A 629 13.65 17.80 -6.34
C GLU A 629 14.12 17.02 -5.11
N TYR A 630 13.16 16.69 -4.24
CA TYR A 630 13.38 16.04 -2.96
C TYR A 630 13.06 14.55 -3.07
N TYR A 631 13.74 13.70 -2.32
CA TYR A 631 13.37 12.29 -2.21
C TYR A 631 11.98 12.15 -1.58
N PRO A 632 11.12 11.28 -2.12
CA PRO A 632 9.82 10.98 -1.51
C PRO A 632 10.00 10.28 -0.16
N ILE A 633 8.96 10.34 0.66
CA ILE A 633 8.91 9.64 1.97
C ILE A 633 7.94 8.46 1.98
N GLY A 634 7.04 8.38 1.00
CA GLY A 634 6.03 7.33 0.94
C GLY A 634 6.64 5.99 0.58
N LEU A 635 6.10 4.93 1.17
CA LEU A 635 6.37 3.55 0.80
C LEU A 635 5.13 3.00 0.12
N VAL A 636 5.30 2.36 -1.03
CA VAL A 636 4.25 1.61 -1.73
C VAL A 636 4.77 0.22 -2.03
N SER A 637 3.92 -0.76 -1.77
CA SER A 637 4.09 -2.12 -2.23
C SER A 637 2.76 -2.67 -2.73
N PHE A 638 2.75 -3.90 -3.25
CA PHE A 638 1.54 -4.47 -3.86
C PHE A 638 1.13 -5.78 -3.19
N MET A 639 -0.19 -5.95 -3.06
CA MET A 639 -0.88 -7.18 -2.70
C MET A 639 -1.16 -7.98 -3.96
N ILE A 640 -0.85 -9.27 -3.96
CA ILE A 640 -1.00 -10.13 -5.14
C ILE A 640 -1.90 -11.30 -4.74
N PRO A 641 -3.23 -11.20 -4.86
CA PRO A 641 -4.14 -12.28 -4.47
C PRO A 641 -4.20 -13.35 -5.57
N ASP A 642 -3.06 -13.96 -5.85
CA ASP A 642 -2.85 -15.02 -6.83
C ASP A 642 -2.21 -16.22 -6.14
N SER A 643 -2.80 -17.41 -6.30
CA SER A 643 -2.34 -18.63 -5.64
C SER A 643 -0.93 -19.07 -6.05
N ASP A 644 -0.48 -18.69 -7.25
CA ASP A 644 0.84 -19.05 -7.75
C ASP A 644 1.94 -18.16 -7.14
N TRP A 645 1.58 -16.93 -6.73
CA TRP A 645 2.53 -15.91 -6.28
C TRP A 645 2.44 -15.59 -4.78
N ASP A 646 1.25 -15.66 -4.18
CA ASP A 646 1.02 -15.43 -2.75
C ASP A 646 -0.16 -16.25 -2.21
N SER A 647 0.06 -17.57 -2.12
CA SER A 647 -0.94 -18.49 -1.57
C SER A 647 -1.38 -18.12 -0.15
N LYS A 648 -0.48 -17.50 0.64
CA LYS A 648 -0.77 -17.11 2.02
C LYS A 648 -1.82 -16.00 2.07
N LEU A 649 -1.71 -14.99 1.21
CA LEU A 649 -2.72 -13.95 1.10
C LEU A 649 -4.06 -14.55 0.66
N VAL A 650 -4.05 -15.42 -0.36
CA VAL A 650 -5.27 -16.10 -0.85
C VAL A 650 -5.95 -16.90 0.26
N ASP A 651 -5.20 -17.67 1.05
CA ASP A 651 -5.74 -18.44 2.18
C ASP A 651 -6.42 -17.52 3.21
N ILE A 652 -5.82 -16.37 3.50
CA ILE A 652 -6.38 -15.40 4.47
C ILE A 652 -7.66 -14.77 3.93
N LEU A 653 -7.68 -14.36 2.67
CA LEU A 653 -8.84 -13.77 2.00
C LEU A 653 -10.00 -14.78 1.94
N THR A 654 -9.68 -16.03 1.57
CA THR A 654 -10.65 -17.14 1.52
C THR A 654 -11.23 -17.41 2.91
N ALA A 655 -10.40 -17.43 3.95
CA ALA A 655 -10.85 -17.63 5.33
C ALA A 655 -11.73 -16.47 5.86
N LYS A 656 -11.60 -15.27 5.29
CA LYS A 656 -12.46 -14.11 5.59
C LYS A 656 -13.71 -14.02 4.69
N GLY A 657 -13.87 -14.91 3.71
CA GLY A 657 -14.98 -14.83 2.74
C GLY A 657 -14.89 -13.62 1.81
N VAL A 658 -13.69 -13.10 1.56
CA VAL A 658 -13.51 -11.91 0.72
C VAL A 658 -13.75 -12.26 -0.75
N GLN A 659 -14.68 -11.56 -1.38
CA GLN A 659 -14.85 -11.57 -2.83
C GLN A 659 -14.01 -10.45 -3.45
N LEU A 660 -13.04 -10.84 -4.29
CA LEU A 660 -12.17 -9.89 -4.98
C LEU A 660 -12.94 -9.13 -6.06
N THR A 661 -12.60 -7.86 -6.20
CA THR A 661 -13.14 -6.90 -7.16
C THR A 661 -11.97 -6.15 -7.81
N ASP A 662 -12.26 -5.15 -8.63
CA ASP A 662 -11.32 -4.20 -9.24
C ASP A 662 -10.72 -3.19 -8.24
N GLU A 663 -10.48 -3.60 -7.00
CA GLU A 663 -9.76 -2.78 -6.01
C GLU A 663 -8.27 -2.69 -6.37
N SER A 664 -7.66 -1.51 -6.18
CA SER A 664 -6.23 -1.31 -6.41
C SER A 664 -5.40 -2.27 -5.56
N SER A 665 -4.44 -2.94 -6.18
CA SER A 665 -3.49 -3.83 -5.53
C SER A 665 -2.44 -3.09 -4.68
N THR A 666 -2.44 -1.76 -4.66
CA THR A 666 -1.60 -0.95 -3.77
C THR A 666 -1.86 -1.32 -2.31
N ASP A 667 -0.80 -1.61 -1.54
CA ASP A 667 -0.88 -2.28 -0.24
C ASP A 667 -1.85 -1.64 0.76
N TYR A 668 -1.72 -0.35 1.03
CA TYR A 668 -2.61 0.32 1.99
C TYR A 668 -4.06 0.43 1.49
N TYR A 669 -4.32 0.59 0.19
CA TYR A 669 -5.70 0.61 -0.35
C TYR A 669 -6.34 -0.78 -0.23
N PHE A 670 -5.62 -1.80 -0.71
CA PHE A 670 -6.08 -3.19 -0.66
C PHE A 670 -6.36 -3.65 0.77
N LEU A 671 -5.44 -3.37 1.71
CA LEU A 671 -5.62 -3.75 3.10
C LEU A 671 -6.78 -2.98 3.74
N GLN A 672 -6.90 -1.68 3.48
CA GLN A 672 -8.01 -0.89 4.02
C GLN A 672 -9.37 -1.35 3.51
N TYR A 673 -9.48 -1.76 2.25
CA TYR A 673 -10.77 -2.16 1.69
C TYR A 673 -11.18 -3.59 2.08
N TYR A 674 -10.24 -4.55 2.05
CA TYR A 674 -10.58 -5.96 2.28
C TYR A 674 -10.40 -6.43 3.73
N PHE A 675 -9.58 -5.74 4.51
CA PHE A 675 -9.32 -6.11 5.88
C PHE A 675 -9.93 -5.16 6.90
N GLU A 676 -10.08 -3.89 6.52
CA GLU A 676 -10.76 -2.85 7.29
C GLU A 676 -12.06 -2.43 6.57
N GLU A 677 -12.86 -1.55 7.18
CA GLU A 677 -14.05 -0.94 6.56
C GLU A 677 -13.68 0.34 5.77
N GLY A 678 -12.60 0.29 4.98
CA GLY A 678 -12.10 1.41 4.19
C GLY A 678 -12.86 1.64 2.88
N ASP A 679 -12.72 2.84 2.32
CA ASP A 679 -13.30 3.18 1.02
C ASP A 679 -12.55 2.47 -0.12
N LYS A 680 -13.32 2.02 -1.12
CA LYS A 680 -12.80 1.37 -2.33
C LYS A 680 -12.00 2.35 -3.19
N VAL A 681 -10.81 1.96 -3.65
CA VAL A 681 -10.03 2.67 -4.66
C VAL A 681 -9.97 1.82 -5.93
N THR A 682 -10.81 2.18 -6.91
CA THR A 682 -10.88 1.49 -8.20
C THR A 682 -9.54 1.48 -8.92
N GLY A 683 -9.05 0.27 -9.22
CA GLY A 683 -7.88 0.01 -10.04
C GLY A 683 -8.25 -0.41 -11.46
N TYR A 684 -7.29 -0.25 -12.37
CA TYR A 684 -7.40 -0.66 -13.77
C TYR A 684 -6.54 -1.90 -14.00
N THR A 685 -6.93 -2.73 -14.95
CA THR A 685 -6.06 -3.78 -15.48
C THR A 685 -4.85 -3.14 -16.17
N VAL A 686 -3.68 -3.75 -16.01
CA VAL A 686 -2.41 -3.27 -16.56
C VAL A 686 -1.96 -4.20 -17.67
N TRP A 687 -1.84 -3.68 -18.90
CA TRP A 687 -1.40 -4.46 -20.05
C TRP A 687 -0.06 -5.13 -19.79
N GLY A 688 -0.01 -6.43 -20.08
CA GLY A 688 1.18 -7.26 -19.89
C GLY A 688 1.41 -7.75 -18.46
N VAL A 689 0.71 -7.20 -17.46
CA VAL A 689 0.75 -7.67 -16.06
C VAL A 689 -0.54 -8.42 -15.71
N SER A 690 -1.70 -7.78 -15.85
CA SER A 690 -3.00 -8.40 -15.56
C SER A 690 -3.26 -9.52 -16.57
N GLY A 691 -3.63 -10.70 -16.06
CA GLY A 691 -3.75 -11.94 -16.84
C GLY A 691 -2.48 -12.79 -16.87
N TYR A 692 -1.31 -12.21 -16.56
CA TYR A 692 -0.14 -12.99 -16.11
C TYR A 692 -0.15 -13.17 -14.60
N ILE A 693 -0.53 -12.11 -13.89
CA ILE A 693 -0.88 -12.13 -12.48
C ILE A 693 -2.40 -11.96 -12.41
N ASN A 694 -3.08 -12.92 -11.80
CA ASN A 694 -4.52 -12.89 -11.63
C ASN A 694 -4.90 -11.82 -10.59
N ASN A 695 -6.03 -11.15 -10.82
CA ASN A 695 -6.60 -10.16 -9.89
C ASN A 695 -5.65 -9.00 -9.53
N PHE A 696 -4.73 -8.64 -10.42
CA PHE A 696 -3.87 -7.46 -10.25
C PHE A 696 -4.50 -6.23 -10.92
N TYR A 697 -4.75 -5.19 -10.13
CA TYR A 697 -5.30 -3.92 -10.57
C TYR A 697 -4.45 -2.77 -10.03
N LEU A 698 -4.34 -1.68 -10.79
CA LEU A 698 -3.53 -0.53 -10.39
C LEU A 698 -4.32 0.77 -10.57
N ASP A 699 -4.40 1.57 -9.51
CA ASP A 699 -4.99 2.89 -9.59
C ASP A 699 -4.14 3.85 -10.45
N ASN A 700 -4.79 4.88 -10.99
CA ASN A 700 -4.17 5.82 -11.91
C ASN A 700 -3.07 6.66 -11.23
N GLU A 701 -3.24 7.08 -9.99
CA GLU A 701 -2.26 7.91 -9.28
C GLU A 701 -0.96 7.14 -9.04
N THR A 702 -1.06 5.91 -8.54
CA THR A 702 0.09 5.03 -8.32
C THR A 702 0.75 4.63 -9.64
N ALA A 703 -0.03 4.34 -10.68
CA ALA A 703 0.52 4.08 -12.02
C ALA A 703 1.29 5.28 -12.57
N VAL A 704 0.76 6.50 -12.41
CA VAL A 704 1.46 7.73 -12.84
C VAL A 704 2.74 7.95 -12.04
N ALA A 705 2.76 7.64 -10.74
CA ALA A 705 3.97 7.74 -9.93
C ALA A 705 5.05 6.73 -10.38
N ILE A 706 4.66 5.49 -10.68
CA ILE A 706 5.63 4.42 -10.99
C ILE A 706 6.04 4.42 -12.47
N PHE A 707 5.08 4.50 -13.39
CA PHE A 707 5.30 4.41 -14.84
C PHE A 707 5.47 5.80 -15.49
N GLY A 708 5.01 6.85 -14.81
CA GLY A 708 4.86 8.18 -15.37
C GLY A 708 3.59 8.36 -16.17
N LYS A 709 3.19 9.63 -16.36
CA LYS A 709 1.94 10.01 -17.03
C LYS A 709 1.73 9.22 -18.33
N GLN A 710 2.63 9.35 -19.30
CA GLN A 710 2.44 8.74 -20.64
C GLN A 710 2.29 7.21 -20.56
N ALA A 711 3.20 6.52 -19.88
CA ALA A 711 3.14 5.06 -19.79
C ALA A 711 1.94 4.58 -18.96
N ALA A 712 1.48 5.34 -17.96
CA ALA A 712 0.23 5.04 -17.28
C ALA A 712 -0.98 5.15 -18.22
N CYS A 713 -1.05 6.17 -19.08
CA CYS A 713 -2.10 6.27 -20.11
C CYS A 713 -2.07 5.09 -21.09
N ASP A 714 -0.86 4.63 -21.41
CA ASP A 714 -0.63 3.62 -22.42
C ASP A 714 -0.92 2.21 -21.89
N LEU A 715 -0.54 1.94 -20.63
CA LEU A 715 -0.56 0.59 -20.03
C LEU A 715 -1.82 0.30 -19.21
N LEU A 716 -2.54 1.30 -18.68
CA LEU A 716 -3.79 1.07 -17.96
C LEU A 716 -4.96 0.91 -18.94
N GLU A 717 -5.69 -0.19 -18.85
CA GLU A 717 -6.81 -0.46 -19.75
C GLU A 717 -8.00 0.46 -19.43
N GLY A 718 -8.48 1.22 -20.43
CA GLY A 718 -9.65 2.10 -20.26
C GLY A 718 -9.36 3.43 -19.56
N TYR A 719 -8.13 3.66 -19.08
CA TYR A 719 -7.72 4.96 -18.54
C TYR A 719 -7.23 5.88 -19.66
N THR A 720 -7.93 7.00 -19.85
CA THR A 720 -7.49 8.06 -20.77
C THR A 720 -6.98 9.26 -19.99
N CYS A 721 -5.73 9.64 -20.22
CA CYS A 721 -5.18 10.85 -19.62
C CYS A 721 -5.84 12.11 -20.20
N SER A 722 -6.19 13.03 -19.32
CA SER A 722 -6.64 14.39 -19.66
C SER A 722 -5.50 15.36 -19.91
#